data_AF-G4T624-F1
#
_entry.id   AF-G4T624-F1
#
_cell.length_a   1.000
_cell.length_b   1.000
_cell.length_c   1.000
_cell.angle_alpha   90.00
_cell.angle_beta   90.00
_cell.angle_gamma   90.00
#
_symmetry.space_group_name_H-M   'P 1'
#
loop_
_entity.id
_entity.type
_entity.pdbx_description
1 polymer ?
#
loop_
_entity_poly.entity_id
_entity_poly.type
_entity_poly.pdbx_seq_one_letter_code
_entity_poly.pdbx_strand_id
1 'polypeptide(L)'
;MKFAFATTAALLVSSVHAIPLVRRQAAVATPEQISQLAPDLGAFPNTNPNQFGDCDGPRQANGEIPRVPCPCPPLRDEYIRQLTANIQAGHAVNNPTVRMSFPVGNSLQDKHDRITAAIITLQNLNGPGKGCPGVSTTLGIQSKNLDTCGDFQCNGNTSPASSSAAPPATSTTSAAAPPPAQTNNPNAGGLSREEVDRLAPQLGGVQNNNPTGTGDCDGPRQPDGSIKKVPCACPPDRTTFINQLVANIQAGHAVNNPTVKLTFPTGNTPQDKRGRLTAATITLQNLNGPGKGCPNVSTTIAQQALNVDKCGDFECGGVSSASIASTDSRSQSQSSSAQQGTSEAPNSNTPTRTTNGGASSTVTVTFTTVVTSVITVTRGQEQKTNTATNPPAATSAPAPILQNASTTSVASVAAAGGAGGLSRDEIDRLAPQLGGVQNNNPTGTGDCDGPRQPDGTIKKVPCACPPDRTTFINQLVANIQAGHAVNNPTVKLTFPTGNTPQDKKGRLTAATITLQNLNGPGKGCPNVSTTIAQQSLNIDACGEFECGSSPAPAPAPAPAPAPSPVPAPAQAPVQNGNPNILSRDVVDQLAPQLGSEPNRNPTGTGDCDGPAQPDGSIKKVPCACPPTRAAFIDALMANLAVGHAVNNPSVSLSFPTGNSREDKLARITASTVTLQNLNGPGKGCPNVSTTFAQQALAA
;
A
#
# COMPACT_ATOMS: atom_id res chain seq x y z
N MET A 1 44.04 72.67 -35.06
CA MET A 1 42.83 72.32 -35.83
C MET A 1 41.83 71.71 -34.86
N LYS A 2 40.63 72.29 -34.78
CA LYS A 2 39.54 71.85 -33.89
C LYS A 2 38.85 70.63 -34.50
N PHE A 3 38.76 69.52 -33.77
CA PHE A 3 37.78 68.46 -34.04
C PHE A 3 36.98 68.20 -32.77
N ALA A 4 35.69 68.52 -32.84
CA ALA A 4 34.72 68.23 -31.81
C ALA A 4 34.14 66.83 -32.07
N PHE A 5 34.21 65.95 -31.08
CA PHE A 5 33.40 64.73 -31.03
C PHE A 5 32.31 64.94 -29.98
N ALA A 6 31.07 65.00 -30.43
CA ALA A 6 29.89 65.01 -29.59
C ALA A 6 29.51 63.56 -29.29
N THR A 7 29.66 63.15 -28.03
CA THR A 7 29.26 61.83 -27.53
C THR A 7 27.84 61.91 -26.98
N THR A 8 26.87 61.41 -27.74
CA THR A 8 25.47 61.33 -27.33
C THR A 8 25.29 60.17 -26.35
N ALA A 9 25.06 60.48 -25.06
CA ALA A 9 24.70 59.50 -24.06
C ALA A 9 23.18 59.24 -24.12
N ALA A 10 22.78 58.05 -24.60
CA ALA A 10 21.40 57.58 -24.54
C ALA A 10 21.13 56.96 -23.16
N LEU A 11 20.37 57.67 -22.32
CA LEU A 11 19.80 57.15 -21.08
C LEU A 11 18.63 56.20 -21.41
N LEU A 12 18.86 54.89 -21.31
CA LEU A 12 17.81 53.87 -21.27
C LEU A 12 17.29 53.74 -19.83
N VAL A 13 16.14 54.35 -19.56
CA VAL A 13 15.39 54.15 -18.31
C VAL A 13 14.55 52.88 -18.46
N SER A 14 15.05 51.78 -17.89
CA SER A 14 14.32 50.50 -17.82
C SER A 14 13.38 50.52 -16.62
N SER A 15 12.08 50.76 -16.87
CA SER A 15 11.01 50.70 -15.88
C SER A 15 10.73 49.25 -15.46
N VAL A 16 11.38 48.79 -14.38
CA VAL A 16 11.09 47.49 -13.75
C VAL A 16 9.73 47.57 -13.06
N HIS A 17 8.67 47.10 -13.73
CA HIS A 17 7.39 46.85 -13.09
C HIS A 17 7.52 45.56 -12.27
N ALA A 18 7.58 45.69 -10.95
CA ALA A 18 7.47 44.56 -10.03
C ALA A 18 6.08 43.93 -10.19
N ILE A 19 6.00 42.81 -10.90
CA ILE A 19 4.81 41.97 -10.93
C ILE A 19 4.70 41.33 -9.54
N PRO A 20 3.65 41.60 -8.74
CA PRO A 20 3.48 40.92 -7.47
C PRO A 20 3.30 39.42 -7.76
N LEU A 21 4.23 38.60 -7.29
CA LEU A 21 4.07 37.15 -7.22
C LEU A 21 2.92 36.86 -6.24
N VAL A 22 1.71 36.76 -6.80
CA VAL A 22 0.55 36.22 -6.09
C VAL A 22 0.86 34.76 -5.81
N ARG A 23 1.41 34.48 -4.63
CA ARG A 23 1.59 33.13 -4.11
C ARG A 23 0.20 32.51 -4.07
N ARG A 24 -0.12 31.61 -5.02
CA ARG A 24 -1.35 30.83 -4.99
C ARG A 24 -1.30 29.99 -3.72
N GLN A 25 -1.94 30.48 -2.66
CA GLN A 25 -2.23 29.66 -1.49
C GLN A 25 -3.09 28.52 -2.01
N ALA A 26 -2.60 27.29 -1.91
CA ALA A 26 -3.41 26.11 -2.17
C ALA A 26 -4.68 26.24 -1.31
N ALA A 27 -5.84 26.07 -1.93
CA ALA A 27 -7.10 26.18 -1.22
C ALA A 27 -7.10 25.17 -0.06
N VAL A 28 -7.22 25.67 1.17
CA VAL A 28 -7.35 24.83 2.36
C VAL A 28 -8.65 24.03 2.23
N ALA A 29 -8.60 22.72 2.47
CA ALA A 29 -9.77 21.85 2.40
C ALA A 29 -10.87 22.34 3.35
N THR A 30 -12.12 22.40 2.89
CA THR A 30 -13.24 22.76 3.76
C THR A 30 -13.55 21.63 4.76
N PRO A 31 -14.18 21.90 5.92
CA PRO A 31 -14.61 20.86 6.86
C PRO A 31 -15.43 19.74 6.21
N GLU A 32 -16.29 20.09 5.24
CA GLU A 32 -17.07 19.11 4.47
C GLU A 32 -16.18 18.23 3.60
N GLN A 33 -15.20 18.81 2.89
CA GLN A 33 -14.24 18.06 2.09
C GLN A 33 -13.38 17.15 2.97
N ILE A 34 -12.95 17.62 4.13
CA ILE A 34 -12.19 16.82 5.11
C ILE A 34 -13.05 15.64 5.57
N SER A 35 -14.31 15.87 5.95
CA SER A 35 -15.21 14.79 6.36
C SER A 35 -15.49 13.76 5.26
N GLN A 36 -15.49 14.16 3.99
CA GLN A 36 -15.72 13.28 2.86
C GLN A 36 -14.48 12.48 2.45
N LEU A 37 -13.30 13.10 2.50
CA LEU A 37 -12.04 12.52 2.06
C LEU A 37 -11.26 11.83 3.17
N ALA A 38 -11.63 12.06 4.44
CA ALA A 38 -10.98 11.43 5.58
C ALA A 38 -11.11 9.90 5.49
N PRO A 39 -9.99 9.16 5.57
CA PRO A 39 -10.01 7.71 5.58
C PRO A 39 -10.86 7.18 6.75
N ASP A 40 -11.56 6.07 6.50
CA ASP A 40 -12.32 5.38 7.54
C ASP A 40 -11.36 4.74 8.55
N LEU A 41 -11.70 4.77 9.84
CA LEU A 41 -10.90 4.12 10.87
C LEU A 41 -11.08 2.59 10.81
N GLY A 42 -12.22 2.10 10.30
CA GLY A 42 -12.48 0.67 10.10
C GLY A 42 -12.49 -0.18 11.38
N ALA A 43 -12.62 0.45 12.55
CA ALA A 43 -12.79 -0.18 13.84
C ALA A 43 -13.67 0.69 14.74
N PHE A 44 -14.35 0.07 15.71
CA PHE A 44 -15.17 0.78 16.69
C PHE A 44 -14.48 0.77 18.06
N PRO A 45 -14.56 1.87 18.83
CA PRO A 45 -14.10 1.88 20.22
C PRO A 45 -14.80 0.80 21.04
N ASN A 46 -14.14 0.37 22.12
CA ASN A 46 -14.68 -0.57 23.08
C ASN A 46 -15.07 -1.96 22.51
N THR A 47 -14.40 -2.41 21.44
CA THR A 47 -14.65 -3.74 20.89
C THR A 47 -14.00 -4.82 21.78
N ASN A 48 -14.80 -5.72 22.37
CA ASN A 48 -14.35 -6.81 23.23
C ASN A 48 -13.34 -6.40 24.33
N PRO A 49 -13.76 -5.55 25.29
CA PRO A 49 -12.89 -5.13 26.38
C PRO A 49 -12.45 -6.31 27.25
N ASN A 50 -11.17 -6.34 27.61
CA ASN A 50 -10.65 -7.22 28.65
C ASN A 50 -10.68 -6.52 30.03
N GLN A 51 -10.35 -7.27 31.07
CA GLN A 51 -10.30 -6.75 32.45
C GLN A 51 -9.17 -5.74 32.72
N PHE A 52 -8.27 -5.51 31.76
CA PHE A 52 -7.12 -4.61 31.87
C PHE A 52 -7.33 -3.27 31.14
N GLY A 53 -8.50 -3.05 30.53
CA GLY A 53 -8.81 -1.81 29.80
C GLY A 53 -8.33 -1.80 28.35
N ASP A 54 -7.91 -2.94 27.82
CA ASP A 54 -7.60 -3.12 26.40
C ASP A 54 -8.77 -3.77 25.66
N CYS A 55 -8.93 -3.40 24.41
CA CYS A 55 -9.93 -3.86 23.48
C CYS A 55 -9.29 -4.50 22.26
N ASP A 56 -10.06 -5.29 21.52
CA ASP A 56 -9.66 -5.82 20.23
C ASP A 56 -9.62 -4.70 19.19
N GLY A 57 -8.45 -4.46 18.61
CA GLY A 57 -8.29 -3.64 17.41
C GLY A 57 -8.79 -4.35 16.15
N PRO A 58 -8.74 -3.68 14.99
CA PRO A 58 -9.10 -4.33 13.73
C PRO A 58 -8.11 -5.43 13.36
N ARG A 59 -8.62 -6.48 12.71
CA ARG A 59 -7.81 -7.57 12.18
C ARG A 59 -6.81 -7.02 11.17
N GLN A 60 -5.52 -7.24 11.43
CA GLN A 60 -4.41 -6.83 10.59
C GLN A 60 -4.28 -7.75 9.36
N ALA A 61 -3.48 -7.33 8.37
CA ALA A 61 -3.28 -8.10 7.14
C ALA A 61 -2.66 -9.49 7.36
N ASN A 62 -1.96 -9.70 8.48
CA ASN A 62 -1.41 -11.00 8.91
C ASN A 62 -2.46 -11.87 9.65
N GLY A 63 -3.68 -11.39 9.82
CA GLY A 63 -4.75 -12.08 10.54
C GLY A 63 -4.76 -11.84 12.05
N GLU A 64 -3.77 -11.14 12.62
CA GLU A 64 -3.71 -10.84 14.05
C GLU A 64 -4.73 -9.76 14.45
N ILE A 65 -5.22 -9.85 15.69
CA ILE A 65 -6.12 -8.86 16.29
C ILE A 65 -5.33 -8.18 17.42
N PRO A 66 -4.78 -6.97 17.21
CA PRO A 66 -3.94 -6.31 18.19
C PRO A 66 -4.78 -5.87 19.38
N ARG A 67 -4.19 -5.90 20.58
CA ARG A 67 -4.78 -5.25 21.76
C ARG A 67 -4.49 -3.76 21.73
N VAL A 68 -5.52 -2.96 21.91
CA VAL A 68 -5.43 -1.49 21.88
C VAL A 68 -6.19 -0.90 23.07
N PRO A 69 -5.84 0.30 23.57
CA PRO A 69 -6.61 0.95 24.62
C PRO A 69 -8.08 1.04 24.22
N CYS A 70 -9.03 0.70 25.11
CA CYS A 70 -10.46 0.67 24.77
C CYS A 70 -11.06 1.99 24.21
N PRO A 71 -10.61 3.18 24.62
CA PRO A 71 -11.02 4.44 23.99
C PRO A 71 -10.56 4.60 22.53
N CYS A 72 -9.72 3.68 22.03
CA CYS A 72 -9.15 3.72 20.69
C CYS A 72 -9.79 2.66 19.77
N PRO A 73 -10.17 3.05 18.53
CA PRO A 73 -10.10 4.41 17.99
C PRO A 73 -11.19 5.34 18.56
N PRO A 74 -11.02 6.67 18.51
CA PRO A 74 -12.10 7.60 18.88
C PRO A 74 -13.32 7.40 17.98
N LEU A 75 -14.48 7.92 18.41
CA LEU A 75 -15.65 7.99 17.54
C LEU A 75 -15.34 8.80 16.28
N ARG A 76 -15.97 8.43 15.15
CA ARG A 76 -15.70 9.05 13.85
C ARG A 76 -15.87 10.57 13.89
N ASP A 77 -16.92 11.08 14.51
CA ASP A 77 -17.16 12.52 14.59
C ASP A 77 -16.07 13.25 15.38
N GLU A 78 -15.57 12.64 16.47
CA GLU A 78 -14.45 13.19 17.24
C GLU A 78 -13.17 13.20 16.41
N TYR A 79 -12.89 12.11 15.70
CA TYR A 79 -11.75 12.02 14.78
C TYR A 79 -11.81 13.09 13.67
N ILE A 80 -12.96 13.23 12.99
CA ILE A 80 -13.13 14.23 11.93
C ILE A 80 -12.98 15.65 12.49
N ARG A 81 -13.52 15.92 13.68
CA ARG A 81 -13.38 17.21 14.36
C ARG A 81 -11.90 17.54 14.62
N GLN A 82 -11.14 16.59 15.17
CA GLN A 82 -9.72 16.78 15.46
C GLN A 82 -8.87 16.90 14.19
N LEU A 83 -9.15 16.07 13.18
CA LEU A 83 -8.49 16.15 11.88
C LEU A 83 -8.74 17.52 11.23
N THR A 84 -9.97 18.02 11.30
CA THR A 84 -10.33 19.35 10.79
C THR A 84 -9.56 20.46 11.51
N ALA A 85 -9.50 20.41 12.85
CA ALA A 85 -8.73 21.38 13.64
C ALA A 85 -7.24 21.37 13.27
N ASN A 86 -6.65 20.18 13.13
CA ASN A 86 -5.25 20.01 12.73
C ASN A 86 -4.96 20.59 11.33
N ILE A 87 -5.85 20.36 10.36
CA ILE A 87 -5.69 20.83 8.99
C ILE A 87 -5.84 22.36 8.93
N GLN A 88 -6.82 22.91 9.63
CA GLN A 88 -7.02 24.37 9.71
C GLN A 88 -5.84 25.07 10.38
N ALA A 89 -5.23 24.45 11.38
CA ALA A 89 -4.01 24.96 12.04
C ALA A 89 -2.75 24.79 11.16
N GLY A 90 -2.77 23.90 10.16
CA GLY A 90 -1.59 23.50 9.39
C GLY A 90 -0.57 22.66 10.18
N HIS A 91 -0.94 22.22 11.38
CA HIS A 91 -0.15 21.41 12.30
C HIS A 91 -1.07 20.66 13.27
N ALA A 92 -0.57 19.61 13.94
CA ALA A 92 -1.36 18.92 14.96
C ALA A 92 -1.60 19.86 16.15
N VAL A 93 -2.85 20.19 16.49
CA VAL A 93 -3.17 21.22 17.51
C VAL A 93 -2.60 20.90 18.89
N ASN A 94 -2.50 19.62 19.25
CA ASN A 94 -1.88 19.19 20.50
C ASN A 94 -0.39 18.84 20.37
N ASN A 95 0.19 19.00 19.17
CA ASN A 95 1.62 18.82 18.92
C ASN A 95 2.10 19.75 17.77
N PRO A 96 2.28 21.05 18.04
CA PRO A 96 2.52 22.04 16.99
C PRO A 96 3.81 21.86 16.19
N THR A 97 4.74 21.03 16.65
CA THR A 97 5.96 20.71 15.91
C THR A 97 5.70 19.81 14.71
N VAL A 98 4.56 19.11 14.67
CA VAL A 98 4.19 18.21 13.57
C VAL A 98 3.27 18.96 12.61
N ARG A 99 3.79 19.26 11.41
CA ARG A 99 3.00 19.89 10.35
C ARG A 99 2.01 18.91 9.75
N MET A 100 0.90 19.45 9.27
CA MET A 100 -0.19 18.70 8.69
C MET A 100 -0.47 19.19 7.28
N SER A 101 -0.57 18.26 6.34
CA SER A 101 -1.07 18.50 4.99
C SER A 101 -2.24 17.55 4.74
N PHE A 102 -3.29 18.04 4.09
CA PHE A 102 -4.44 17.21 3.71
C PHE A 102 -4.88 17.60 2.30
N PRO A 103 -4.26 16.98 1.28
CA PRO A 103 -4.57 17.33 -0.10
C PRO A 103 -5.98 16.85 -0.47
N VAL A 104 -6.65 17.66 -1.29
CA VAL A 104 -8.01 17.36 -1.81
C VAL A 104 -7.99 16.59 -3.14
N GLY A 105 -6.81 16.39 -3.74
CA GLY A 105 -6.67 15.66 -5.00
C GLY A 105 -6.93 14.16 -4.84
N ASN A 106 -7.03 13.43 -5.96
CA ASN A 106 -7.27 11.98 -5.95
C ASN A 106 -6.08 11.16 -6.43
N SER A 107 -4.89 11.77 -6.52
CA SER A 107 -3.69 11.01 -6.84
C SER A 107 -3.40 9.97 -5.75
N LEU A 108 -2.64 8.93 -6.09
CA LEU A 108 -2.24 7.94 -5.11
C LEU A 108 -1.50 8.59 -3.93
N GLN A 109 -0.66 9.57 -4.23
CA GLN A 109 0.04 10.37 -3.23
C GLN A 109 -0.92 11.13 -2.33
N ASP A 110 -1.92 11.81 -2.90
CA ASP A 110 -2.92 12.53 -2.10
C ASP A 110 -3.66 11.59 -1.13
N LYS A 111 -3.95 10.36 -1.57
CA LYS A 111 -4.57 9.33 -0.72
C LYS A 111 -3.63 8.91 0.42
N HIS A 112 -2.34 8.69 0.16
CA HIS A 112 -1.35 8.39 1.21
C HIS A 112 -1.15 9.54 2.19
N ASP A 113 -1.12 10.78 1.71
CA ASP A 113 -0.97 11.96 2.56
C ASP A 113 -2.18 12.12 3.49
N ARG A 114 -3.39 11.82 3.01
CA ARG A 114 -4.60 11.78 3.85
C ARG A 114 -4.54 10.69 4.91
N ILE A 115 -4.02 9.49 4.59
CA ILE A 115 -3.79 8.45 5.61
C ILE A 115 -2.75 8.92 6.63
N THR A 116 -1.66 9.54 6.18
CA THR A 116 -0.61 10.05 7.06
C THR A 116 -1.16 11.10 8.01
N ALA A 117 -1.94 12.06 7.50
CA ALA A 117 -2.65 13.05 8.31
C ALA A 117 -3.61 12.41 9.32
N ALA A 118 -4.34 11.36 8.92
CA ALA A 118 -5.22 10.62 9.82
C ALA A 118 -4.44 9.95 10.96
N ILE A 119 -3.32 9.29 10.66
CA ILE A 119 -2.46 8.63 11.66
C ILE A 119 -1.85 9.66 12.61
N ILE A 120 -1.31 10.78 12.10
CA ILE A 120 -0.75 11.85 12.94
C ILE A 120 -1.82 12.41 13.86
N THR A 121 -3.03 12.62 13.36
CA THR A 121 -4.16 13.10 14.16
C THR A 121 -4.45 12.15 15.32
N LEU A 122 -4.54 10.84 15.05
CA LEU A 122 -4.79 9.83 16.07
C LEU A 122 -3.70 9.79 17.13
N GLN A 123 -2.42 9.83 16.72
CA GLN A 123 -1.28 9.77 17.62
C GLN A 123 -1.14 10.99 18.54
N ASN A 124 -1.73 12.13 18.16
CA ASN A 124 -1.64 13.40 18.88
C ASN A 124 -2.99 13.86 19.45
N LEU A 125 -3.95 12.96 19.67
CA LEU A 125 -5.28 13.34 20.18
C LEU A 125 -5.24 14.04 21.55
N ASN A 126 -4.32 13.65 22.45
CA ASN A 126 -4.23 14.15 23.82
C ASN A 126 -2.84 14.71 24.17
N GLY A 127 -2.09 15.17 23.15
CA GLY A 127 -0.72 15.69 23.31
C GLY A 127 0.31 14.95 22.45
N PRO A 128 1.59 15.37 22.49
CA PRO A 128 2.64 14.78 21.66
C PRO A 128 2.80 13.28 21.95
N GLY A 129 2.47 12.44 20.96
CA GLY A 129 2.52 10.98 21.08
C GLY A 129 1.52 10.36 22.08
N LYS A 130 0.61 11.16 22.63
CA LYS A 130 -0.41 10.72 23.59
C LYS A 130 -1.75 10.63 22.85
N GLY A 131 -1.99 9.51 22.20
CA GLY A 131 -3.21 9.31 21.43
C GLY A 131 -3.46 7.85 21.13
N CYS A 132 -4.23 7.59 20.08
CA CYS A 132 -4.50 6.23 19.65
C CYS A 132 -3.39 5.75 18.71
N PRO A 133 -2.84 4.55 18.95
CA PRO A 133 -1.83 3.98 18.06
C PRO A 133 -2.47 3.67 16.71
N GLY A 134 -1.74 3.85 15.60
CA GLY A 134 -2.29 3.62 14.25
C GLY A 134 -2.88 2.21 14.06
N VAL A 135 -2.35 1.21 14.78
CA VAL A 135 -2.85 -0.18 14.79
C VAL A 135 -4.24 -0.34 15.40
N SER A 136 -4.79 0.67 16.11
CA SER A 136 -6.19 0.68 16.53
C SER A 136 -7.17 0.97 15.40
N THR A 137 -6.67 1.10 14.17
CA THR A 137 -7.45 1.40 12.97
C THR A 137 -6.97 0.54 11.80
N THR A 138 -7.73 0.56 10.72
CA THR A 138 -7.36 -0.10 9.46
C THR A 138 -6.48 0.78 8.57
N LEU A 139 -6.04 1.96 9.03
CA LEU A 139 -5.28 2.93 8.22
C LEU A 139 -3.98 2.35 7.67
N GLY A 140 -3.27 1.52 8.45
CA GLY A 140 -2.06 0.84 7.97
C GLY A 140 -2.36 -0.17 6.84
N ILE A 141 -3.50 -0.86 6.92
CA ILE A 141 -3.97 -1.78 5.87
C ILE A 141 -4.38 -0.99 4.64
N GLN A 142 -5.10 0.12 4.82
CA GLN A 142 -5.51 1.00 3.74
C GLN A 142 -4.31 1.59 3.00
N SER A 143 -3.24 1.98 3.70
CA SER A 143 -1.99 2.43 3.05
C SER A 143 -1.39 1.32 2.20
N LYS A 144 -1.31 0.10 2.73
CA LYS A 144 -0.79 -1.05 1.99
C LYS A 144 -1.67 -1.40 0.78
N ASN A 145 -2.98 -1.23 0.90
CA ASN A 145 -3.91 -1.43 -0.22
C ASN A 145 -3.67 -0.37 -1.32
N LEU A 146 -3.47 0.90 -0.94
CA LEU A 146 -3.10 1.94 -1.91
C LEU A 146 -1.84 1.56 -2.68
N ASP A 147 -0.78 1.11 -1.99
CA ASP A 147 0.46 0.67 -2.64
C ASP A 147 0.24 -0.52 -3.59
N THR A 148 -0.69 -1.42 -3.24
CA THR A 148 -0.89 -2.67 -3.98
C THR A 148 -1.79 -2.48 -5.20
N CYS A 149 -2.86 -1.70 -5.10
CA CYS A 149 -3.89 -1.61 -6.14
C CYS A 149 -4.33 -0.18 -6.51
N GLY A 150 -3.73 0.85 -5.93
CA GLY A 150 -4.04 2.26 -6.24
C GLY A 150 -5.30 2.80 -5.55
N ASP A 151 -5.95 2.01 -4.70
CA ASP A 151 -7.13 2.41 -3.96
C ASP A 151 -7.16 1.84 -2.53
N PHE A 152 -7.99 2.42 -1.66
CA PHE A 152 -8.08 2.00 -0.26
C PHE A 152 -8.56 0.55 -0.10
N GLN A 153 -9.14 -0.04 -1.14
CA GLN A 153 -9.66 -1.40 -1.18
C GLN A 153 -9.11 -2.17 -2.38
N CYS A 154 -8.31 -3.21 -2.11
CA CYS A 154 -7.88 -4.15 -3.15
C CYS A 154 -8.88 -5.30 -3.24
N ASN A 155 -9.96 -5.10 -3.99
CA ASN A 155 -10.82 -6.19 -4.42
C ASN A 155 -10.45 -6.55 -5.86
N GLY A 156 -10.03 -7.80 -6.08
CA GLY A 156 -9.53 -8.33 -7.36
C GLY A 156 -10.56 -8.47 -8.49
N ASN A 157 -11.65 -7.68 -8.49
CA ASN A 157 -12.60 -7.62 -9.59
C ASN A 157 -12.43 -6.32 -10.37
N THR A 158 -11.67 -6.38 -11.46
CA THR A 158 -11.58 -5.30 -12.44
C THR A 158 -12.94 -5.02 -13.08
N SER A 159 -13.46 -3.81 -12.92
CA SER A 159 -14.61 -3.30 -13.69
C SER A 159 -14.17 -2.09 -14.52
N PRO A 160 -14.59 -1.96 -15.80
CA PRO A 160 -14.06 -0.98 -16.74
C PRO A 160 -14.60 0.44 -16.51
N ALA A 161 -13.76 1.42 -16.85
CA ALA A 161 -14.05 2.85 -16.77
C ALA A 161 -15.18 3.27 -17.73
N SER A 162 -16.21 3.92 -17.19
CA SER A 162 -17.21 4.64 -17.98
C SER A 162 -16.97 6.15 -17.87
N SER A 163 -16.52 6.73 -18.96
CA SER A 163 -16.55 8.16 -19.25
C SER A 163 -17.98 8.60 -19.60
N SER A 164 -18.53 9.62 -18.94
CA SER A 164 -19.69 10.36 -19.47
C SER A 164 -19.39 11.86 -19.50
N ALA A 165 -19.59 12.44 -20.68
CA ALA A 165 -19.51 13.86 -20.97
C ALA A 165 -20.83 14.56 -20.63
N ALA A 166 -20.75 15.79 -20.14
CA ALA A 166 -21.89 16.65 -19.80
C ALA A 166 -22.44 17.41 -21.03
N PRO A 167 -23.77 17.64 -21.11
CA PRO A 167 -24.34 18.72 -21.92
C PRO A 167 -24.92 19.87 -21.04
N PRO A 168 -25.18 21.06 -21.63
CA PRO A 168 -25.15 22.36 -20.96
C PRO A 168 -26.50 22.86 -20.41
N ALA A 169 -26.41 23.89 -19.56
CA ALA A 169 -27.48 24.53 -18.82
C ALA A 169 -28.36 25.50 -19.64
N THR A 170 -29.63 25.62 -19.25
CA THR A 170 -30.50 26.78 -19.55
C THR A 170 -31.35 27.15 -18.33
N SER A 171 -31.46 28.46 -18.12
CA SER A 171 -32.08 29.18 -16.99
C SER A 171 -33.47 29.77 -17.33
N THR A 172 -34.41 29.81 -16.38
CA THR A 172 -35.43 30.89 -16.24
C THR A 172 -36.02 30.94 -14.81
N THR A 173 -36.58 32.12 -14.50
CA THR A 173 -36.79 32.82 -13.21
C THR A 173 -38.19 32.68 -12.53
N SER A 174 -38.23 33.08 -11.24
CA SER A 174 -39.30 33.11 -10.21
C SER A 174 -40.62 33.88 -10.48
N ALA A 175 -41.69 33.54 -9.73
CA ALA A 175 -42.61 34.48 -9.03
C ALA A 175 -43.50 33.79 -7.95
N ALA A 176 -44.06 34.56 -7.00
CA ALA A 176 -44.41 34.24 -5.60
C ALA A 176 -45.90 33.93 -5.23
N ALA A 177 -46.12 33.52 -3.96
CA ALA A 177 -47.32 32.97 -3.25
C ALA A 177 -48.31 34.03 -2.66
N PRO A 178 -49.29 33.79 -1.70
CA PRO A 178 -49.88 32.59 -1.00
C PRO A 178 -51.46 32.68 -0.76
N PRO A 179 -52.13 32.15 0.32
CA PRO A 179 -52.38 30.78 0.91
C PRO A 179 -53.91 30.47 1.12
N PRO A 180 -54.41 29.51 1.98
CA PRO A 180 -53.86 28.30 2.62
C PRO A 180 -54.73 26.99 2.44
N ALA A 181 -54.12 25.80 2.42
CA ALA A 181 -54.68 24.55 3.00
C ALA A 181 -53.67 23.37 2.94
N GLN A 182 -53.67 22.53 3.97
CA GLN A 182 -52.75 21.41 4.22
C GLN A 182 -52.63 20.43 3.03
N THR A 183 -51.41 20.22 2.51
CA THR A 183 -51.13 19.20 1.47
C THR A 183 -49.73 18.60 1.61
N ASN A 184 -49.65 17.28 1.42
CA ASN A 184 -48.43 16.49 1.29
C ASN A 184 -47.51 17.09 0.22
N ASN A 185 -46.24 17.31 0.57
CA ASN A 185 -45.22 17.92 -0.28
C ASN A 185 -44.65 16.91 -1.29
N PRO A 186 -44.90 17.01 -2.62
CA PRO A 186 -44.41 16.04 -3.59
C PRO A 186 -43.13 16.49 -4.33
N ASN A 187 -42.43 17.55 -3.89
CA ASN A 187 -41.42 18.20 -4.74
C ASN A 187 -40.08 18.57 -4.06
N ALA A 188 -39.64 17.75 -3.10
CA ALA A 188 -38.21 17.52 -2.90
C ALA A 188 -37.93 16.13 -3.49
N GLY A 189 -36.89 15.95 -4.31
CA GLY A 189 -36.54 14.69 -4.98
C GLY A 189 -36.11 13.57 -4.01
N GLY A 190 -36.93 13.29 -2.99
CA GLY A 190 -36.78 12.22 -2.03
C GLY A 190 -37.28 10.91 -2.60
N LEU A 191 -36.59 9.84 -2.26
CA LEU A 191 -36.98 8.48 -2.62
C LEU A 191 -38.36 8.16 -2.05
N SER A 192 -39.18 7.47 -2.84
CA SER A 192 -40.45 6.97 -2.32
C SER A 192 -40.19 5.95 -1.21
N ARG A 193 -41.16 5.80 -0.29
CA ARG A 193 -41.08 4.80 0.77
C ARG A 193 -40.86 3.40 0.20
N GLU A 194 -41.54 3.09 -0.90
CA GLU A 194 -41.48 1.80 -1.59
C GLU A 194 -40.08 1.59 -2.22
N GLU A 195 -39.47 2.65 -2.75
CA GLU A 195 -38.11 2.58 -3.28
C GLU A 195 -37.07 2.38 -2.16
N VAL A 196 -37.23 3.07 -1.03
CA VAL A 196 -36.40 2.84 0.16
C VAL A 196 -36.58 1.41 0.66
N ASP A 197 -37.81 0.90 0.74
CA ASP A 197 -38.08 -0.48 1.18
C ASP A 197 -37.42 -1.53 0.27
N ARG A 198 -37.44 -1.30 -1.04
CA ARG A 198 -36.78 -2.19 -2.02
C ARG A 198 -35.26 -2.15 -1.92
N LEU A 199 -34.68 -0.99 -1.65
CA LEU A 199 -33.22 -0.80 -1.60
C LEU A 199 -32.61 -1.10 -0.24
N ALA A 200 -33.40 -1.03 0.83
CA ALA A 200 -32.94 -1.26 2.19
C ALA A 200 -32.49 -2.72 2.39
N PRO A 201 -31.38 -2.95 3.10
CA PRO A 201 -30.93 -4.29 3.43
C PRO A 201 -31.96 -5.02 4.29
N GLN A 202 -32.09 -6.33 4.09
CA GLN A 202 -32.94 -7.16 4.94
C GLN A 202 -32.34 -7.26 6.35
N LEU A 203 -33.16 -7.24 7.41
CA LEU A 203 -32.62 -7.35 8.78
C LEU A 203 -32.21 -8.79 9.14
N GLY A 204 -32.84 -9.80 8.51
CA GLY A 204 -32.47 -11.22 8.64
C GLY A 204 -32.66 -11.87 10.02
N GLY A 205 -33.22 -11.14 10.99
CA GLY A 205 -33.63 -11.67 12.29
C GLY A 205 -35.15 -11.56 12.49
N VAL A 206 -35.73 -12.49 13.24
CA VAL A 206 -37.12 -12.40 13.71
C VAL A 206 -37.14 -11.78 15.10
N GLN A 207 -38.04 -10.82 15.31
CA GLN A 207 -38.26 -10.23 16.63
C GLN A 207 -38.74 -11.31 17.61
N ASN A 208 -38.31 -11.20 18.87
CA ASN A 208 -38.70 -12.12 19.95
C ASN A 208 -38.36 -13.60 19.70
N ASN A 209 -37.26 -13.89 18.98
CA ASN A 209 -36.83 -15.26 18.72
C ASN A 209 -36.22 -15.90 19.99
N ASN A 210 -36.80 -17.02 20.44
CA ASN A 210 -36.37 -17.79 21.61
C ASN A 210 -36.07 -16.91 22.87
N PRO A 211 -37.10 -16.28 23.45
CA PRO A 211 -36.93 -15.43 24.63
C PRO A 211 -36.47 -16.26 25.82
N THR A 212 -35.44 -15.79 26.51
CA THR A 212 -34.84 -16.45 27.68
C THR A 212 -35.57 -16.19 29.00
N GLY A 213 -36.56 -15.29 29.00
CA GLY A 213 -37.24 -14.81 30.20
C GLY A 213 -36.52 -13.66 30.93
N THR A 214 -35.28 -13.32 30.57
CA THR A 214 -34.53 -12.17 31.14
C THR A 214 -34.64 -10.88 30.32
N GLY A 215 -35.48 -10.88 29.27
CA GLY A 215 -35.58 -9.78 28.29
C GLY A 215 -34.65 -9.93 27.08
N ASP A 216 -33.83 -10.98 27.06
CA ASP A 216 -32.94 -11.31 25.94
C ASP A 216 -33.50 -12.44 25.06
N CYS A 217 -33.25 -12.31 23.76
CA CYS A 217 -33.64 -13.21 22.69
C CYS A 217 -32.43 -13.64 21.87
N ASP A 218 -32.57 -14.73 21.11
CA ASP A 218 -31.55 -15.21 20.19
C ASP A 218 -31.47 -14.34 18.94
N GLY A 219 -30.34 -13.65 18.77
CA GLY A 219 -30.02 -12.96 17.53
C GLY A 219 -29.77 -13.92 16.36
N PRO A 220 -29.60 -13.40 15.13
CA PRO A 220 -29.26 -14.22 13.98
C PRO A 220 -27.95 -14.97 14.21
N ARG A 221 -27.87 -16.19 13.65
CA ARG A 221 -26.66 -17.02 13.69
C ARG A 221 -25.51 -16.26 13.02
N GLN A 222 -24.43 -16.11 13.76
CA GLN A 222 -23.22 -15.43 13.31
C GLN A 222 -22.42 -16.34 12.37
N PRO A 223 -21.43 -15.81 11.64
CA PRO A 223 -20.66 -16.58 10.66
C PRO A 223 -19.82 -17.70 11.27
N ASP A 224 -19.48 -17.58 12.55
CA ASP A 224 -18.82 -18.62 13.35
C ASP A 224 -19.80 -19.68 13.88
N GLY A 225 -21.09 -19.56 13.55
CA GLY A 225 -22.15 -20.44 14.03
C GLY A 225 -22.69 -20.08 15.42
N SER A 226 -22.13 -19.08 16.11
CA SER A 226 -22.61 -18.66 17.42
C SER A 226 -23.96 -17.94 17.32
N ILE A 227 -24.77 -18.04 18.38
CA ILE A 227 -25.99 -17.26 18.56
C ILE A 227 -25.72 -16.26 19.68
N LYS A 228 -25.72 -14.97 19.34
CA LYS A 228 -25.54 -13.90 20.33
C LYS A 228 -26.90 -13.50 20.90
N LYS A 229 -26.97 -13.32 22.22
CA LYS A 229 -28.16 -12.79 22.88
C LYS A 229 -28.29 -11.29 22.58
N VAL A 230 -29.50 -10.86 22.26
CA VAL A 230 -29.86 -9.47 21.95
C VAL A 230 -31.16 -9.11 22.67
N PRO A 231 -31.43 -7.82 22.95
CA PRO A 231 -32.72 -7.44 23.53
C PRO A 231 -33.88 -7.95 22.68
N CYS A 232 -34.94 -8.49 23.28
CA CYS A 232 -36.07 -9.07 22.53
C CYS A 232 -36.83 -8.09 21.63
N ALA A 233 -36.68 -6.78 21.87
CA ALA A 233 -37.18 -5.72 20.99
C ALA A 233 -36.35 -5.55 19.71
N CYS A 234 -35.24 -6.29 19.57
CA CYS A 234 -34.30 -6.19 18.47
C CYS A 234 -34.19 -7.52 17.70
N PRO A 235 -34.24 -7.49 16.35
CA PRO A 235 -34.43 -6.30 15.51
C PRO A 235 -35.87 -5.74 15.60
N PRO A 236 -36.09 -4.44 15.27
CA PRO A 236 -37.45 -3.94 15.07
C PRO A 236 -38.12 -4.68 13.92
N ASP A 237 -39.45 -4.64 13.85
CA ASP A 237 -40.14 -5.10 12.65
C ASP A 237 -39.74 -4.26 11.42
N ARG A 238 -39.84 -4.87 10.23
CA ARG A 238 -39.39 -4.26 8.97
C ARG A 238 -40.12 -2.95 8.70
N THR A 239 -41.41 -2.85 9.02
CA THR A 239 -42.20 -1.62 8.80
C THR A 239 -41.69 -0.48 9.66
N THR A 240 -41.45 -0.72 10.95
CA THR A 240 -40.86 0.25 11.88
C THR A 240 -39.47 0.69 11.44
N PHE A 241 -38.62 -0.25 11.02
CA PHE A 241 -37.28 0.07 10.49
C PHE A 241 -37.35 0.96 9.25
N ILE A 242 -38.18 0.62 8.27
CA ILE A 242 -38.32 1.39 7.02
C ILE A 242 -38.92 2.78 7.27
N ASN A 243 -39.92 2.89 8.16
CA ASN A 243 -40.46 4.18 8.60
C ASN A 243 -39.34 5.10 9.09
N GLN A 244 -38.50 4.59 9.98
CA GLN A 244 -37.41 5.36 10.55
C GLN A 244 -36.33 5.69 9.51
N LEU A 245 -35.99 4.74 8.64
CA LEU A 245 -35.00 4.95 7.59
C LEU A 245 -35.45 6.04 6.61
N VAL A 246 -36.73 6.02 6.18
CA VAL A 246 -37.30 7.06 5.32
C VAL A 246 -37.24 8.43 6.01
N ALA A 247 -37.63 8.52 7.28
CA ALA A 247 -37.54 9.76 8.05
C ALA A 247 -36.10 10.30 8.10
N ASN A 248 -35.13 9.41 8.33
CA ASN A 248 -33.71 9.79 8.36
C ASN A 248 -33.20 10.25 6.98
N ILE A 249 -33.62 9.59 5.90
CA ILE A 249 -33.24 9.96 4.53
C ILE A 249 -33.79 11.35 4.19
N GLN A 250 -35.06 11.60 4.50
CA GLN A 250 -35.71 12.90 4.26
C GLN A 250 -35.06 14.02 5.06
N ALA A 251 -34.61 13.72 6.29
CA ALA A 251 -33.89 14.67 7.13
C ALA A 251 -32.41 14.87 6.72
N GLY A 252 -31.82 13.93 5.98
CA GLY A 252 -30.38 13.89 5.71
C GLY A 252 -29.51 13.58 6.94
N HIS A 253 -30.14 13.15 8.04
CA HIS A 253 -29.51 12.79 9.32
C HIS A 253 -30.42 11.83 10.10
N ALA A 254 -29.91 11.17 11.13
CA ALA A 254 -30.76 10.37 12.00
C ALA A 254 -31.70 11.29 12.79
N VAL A 255 -33.03 11.21 12.60
CA VAL A 255 -33.97 12.19 13.22
C VAL A 255 -33.95 12.16 14.74
N ASN A 256 -33.61 11.01 15.33
CA ASN A 256 -33.46 10.84 16.78
C ASN A 256 -32.01 11.09 17.26
N ASN A 257 -31.09 11.37 16.35
CA ASN A 257 -29.73 11.83 16.64
C ASN A 257 -29.19 12.75 15.52
N PRO A 258 -29.61 14.03 15.48
CA PRO A 258 -29.32 14.92 14.35
C PRO A 258 -27.84 15.20 14.10
N THR A 259 -26.97 14.88 15.05
CA THR A 259 -25.52 14.99 14.88
C THR A 259 -24.96 14.00 13.86
N VAL A 260 -25.65 12.87 13.64
CA VAL A 260 -25.22 11.82 12.73
C VAL A 260 -25.88 12.02 11.37
N LYS A 261 -25.08 12.52 10.41
CA LYS A 261 -25.51 12.65 9.00
C LYS A 261 -25.76 11.29 8.37
N LEU A 262 -26.75 11.22 7.49
CA LEU A 262 -27.14 10.00 6.79
C LEU A 262 -27.20 10.27 5.29
N THR A 263 -26.63 9.37 4.50
CA THR A 263 -26.71 9.39 3.04
C THR A 263 -27.17 8.02 2.57
N PHE A 264 -28.16 7.97 1.67
CA PHE A 264 -28.72 6.73 1.16
C PHE A 264 -28.63 6.71 -0.38
N PRO A 265 -27.54 6.18 -0.94
CA PRO A 265 -27.35 6.14 -2.38
C PRO A 265 -28.29 5.11 -3.05
N THR A 266 -28.76 5.44 -4.24
CA THR A 266 -29.69 4.60 -5.02
C THR A 266 -29.01 3.71 -6.05
N GLY A 267 -27.74 3.96 -6.36
CA GLY A 267 -26.98 3.19 -7.35
C GLY A 267 -26.77 1.74 -6.93
N ASN A 268 -26.25 0.91 -7.84
CA ASN A 268 -26.04 -0.52 -7.59
C ASN A 268 -24.57 -0.92 -7.48
N THR A 269 -23.66 0.06 -7.37
CA THR A 269 -22.25 -0.26 -7.16
C THR A 269 -22.03 -0.87 -5.77
N PRO A 270 -20.94 -1.63 -5.54
CA PRO A 270 -20.60 -2.09 -4.20
C PRO A 270 -20.49 -0.93 -3.19
N GLN A 271 -20.06 0.24 -3.65
CA GLN A 271 -20.00 1.45 -2.82
C GLN A 271 -21.39 1.98 -2.44
N ASP A 272 -22.34 1.98 -3.37
CA ASP A 272 -23.73 2.36 -3.07
C ASP A 272 -24.36 1.37 -2.08
N LYS A 273 -24.16 0.06 -2.28
CA LYS A 273 -24.65 -0.98 -1.37
C LYS A 273 -24.09 -0.80 0.05
N ARG A 274 -22.80 -0.47 0.18
CA ARG A 274 -22.19 -0.12 1.46
C ARG A 274 -22.80 1.14 2.07
N GLY A 275 -23.02 2.19 1.28
CA GLY A 275 -23.72 3.39 1.75
C GLY A 275 -25.10 3.07 2.34
N ARG A 276 -25.86 2.18 1.72
CA ARG A 276 -27.16 1.71 2.24
C ARG A 276 -27.04 0.89 3.52
N LEU A 277 -26.04 0.00 3.62
CA LEU A 277 -25.75 -0.75 4.84
C LEU A 277 -25.37 0.19 6.00
N THR A 278 -24.53 1.19 5.73
CA THR A 278 -24.16 2.22 6.72
C THR A 278 -25.38 3.01 7.18
N ALA A 279 -26.23 3.45 6.26
CA ALA A 279 -27.48 4.15 6.60
C ALA A 279 -28.44 3.28 7.43
N ALA A 280 -28.55 1.98 7.11
CA ALA A 280 -29.33 1.03 7.88
C ALA A 280 -28.79 0.84 9.30
N THR A 281 -27.47 0.67 9.46
CA THR A 281 -26.80 0.60 10.76
C THR A 281 -27.02 1.86 11.60
N ILE A 282 -26.83 3.05 11.02
CA ILE A 282 -27.06 4.33 11.70
C ILE A 282 -28.52 4.42 12.17
N THR A 283 -29.45 4.02 11.31
CA THR A 283 -30.89 4.01 11.63
C THR A 283 -31.18 3.09 12.81
N LEU A 284 -30.68 1.86 12.79
CA LEU A 284 -30.89 0.89 13.88
C LEU A 284 -30.31 1.36 15.21
N GLN A 285 -29.09 1.89 15.20
CA GLN A 285 -28.39 2.34 16.42
C GLN A 285 -29.02 3.58 17.06
N ASN A 286 -29.78 4.36 16.29
CA ASN A 286 -30.41 5.59 16.76
C ASN A 286 -31.95 5.53 16.79
N LEU A 287 -32.55 4.33 16.77
CA LEU A 287 -34.01 4.15 16.75
C LEU A 287 -34.74 4.92 17.86
N ASN A 288 -34.19 4.94 19.08
CA ASN A 288 -34.82 5.54 20.26
C ASN A 288 -33.97 6.66 20.89
N GLY A 289 -33.10 7.30 20.10
CA GLY A 289 -32.19 8.37 20.53
C GLY A 289 -30.71 8.05 20.30
N PRO A 290 -29.79 8.97 20.65
CA PRO A 290 -28.36 8.80 20.41
C PRO A 290 -27.81 7.52 21.07
N GLY A 291 -27.40 6.55 20.25
CA GLY A 291 -26.90 5.24 20.70
C GLY A 291 -27.92 4.34 21.39
N LYS A 292 -29.20 4.75 21.45
CA LYS A 292 -30.30 4.01 22.06
C LYS A 292 -31.08 3.31 20.95
N GLY A 293 -30.60 2.18 20.50
CA GLY A 293 -31.21 1.45 19.41
C GLY A 293 -30.88 -0.03 19.45
N CYS A 294 -31.08 -0.71 18.33
CA CYS A 294 -30.74 -2.11 18.21
C CYS A 294 -29.26 -2.29 17.84
N PRO A 295 -28.52 -3.15 18.56
CA PRO A 295 -27.13 -3.41 18.23
C PRO A 295 -27.06 -4.14 16.88
N ASN A 296 -26.03 -3.85 16.06
CA ASN A 296 -25.89 -4.47 14.73
C ASN A 296 -25.95 -6.01 14.74
N VAL A 297 -25.48 -6.63 15.83
CA VAL A 297 -25.50 -8.09 16.02
C VAL A 297 -26.92 -8.68 16.08
N SER A 298 -27.97 -7.86 16.27
CA SER A 298 -29.37 -8.31 16.19
C SER A 298 -29.87 -8.46 14.75
N THR A 299 -29.02 -8.22 13.75
CA THR A 299 -29.36 -8.28 12.32
C THR A 299 -28.27 -9.01 11.53
N THR A 300 -28.54 -9.32 10.27
CA THR A 300 -27.56 -9.86 9.33
C THR A 300 -26.82 -8.77 8.55
N ILE A 301 -26.98 -7.48 8.88
CA ILE A 301 -26.36 -6.35 8.16
C ILE A 301 -24.83 -6.46 8.14
N ALA A 302 -24.21 -6.86 9.25
CA ALA A 302 -22.76 -7.07 9.30
C ALA A 302 -22.30 -8.17 8.33
N GLN A 303 -23.07 -9.25 8.21
CA GLN A 303 -22.79 -10.31 7.25
C GLN A 303 -23.03 -9.87 5.81
N GLN A 304 -24.06 -9.08 5.56
CA GLN A 304 -24.32 -8.50 4.25
C GLN A 304 -23.21 -7.56 3.80
N ALA A 305 -22.61 -6.79 4.72
CA ALA A 305 -21.43 -5.97 4.43
C ALA A 305 -20.25 -6.85 3.98
N LEU A 306 -19.98 -7.94 4.69
CA LEU A 306 -18.94 -8.91 4.28
C LEU A 306 -19.24 -9.54 2.91
N ASN A 307 -20.51 -9.79 2.59
CA ASN A 307 -20.89 -10.30 1.27
C ASN A 307 -20.64 -9.25 0.18
N VAL A 308 -21.05 -8.00 0.40
CA VAL A 308 -20.81 -6.90 -0.55
C VAL A 308 -19.31 -6.71 -0.79
N ASP A 309 -18.48 -6.85 0.24
CA ASP A 309 -17.03 -6.76 0.11
C ASP A 309 -16.43 -7.94 -0.65
N LYS A 310 -16.95 -9.17 -0.46
CA LYS A 310 -16.41 -10.38 -1.10
C LYS A 310 -16.82 -10.51 -2.56
N CYS A 311 -18.06 -10.21 -2.90
CA CYS A 311 -18.63 -10.51 -4.22
C CYS A 311 -19.34 -9.32 -4.89
N GLY A 312 -19.39 -8.15 -4.24
CA GLY A 312 -20.06 -6.97 -4.79
C GLY A 312 -21.59 -6.98 -4.66
N ASP A 313 -22.16 -7.97 -3.97
CA ASP A 313 -23.61 -8.09 -3.73
C ASP A 313 -23.96 -8.53 -2.31
N PHE A 314 -25.22 -8.36 -1.91
CA PHE A 314 -25.72 -8.80 -0.60
C PHE A 314 -25.70 -10.32 -0.45
N GLU A 315 -25.74 -11.05 -1.57
CA GLU A 315 -25.67 -12.51 -1.64
C GLU A 315 -24.48 -12.93 -2.52
N CYS A 316 -23.51 -13.65 -1.93
CA CYS A 316 -22.47 -14.30 -2.72
C CYS A 316 -22.98 -15.66 -3.21
N GLY A 317 -23.42 -15.72 -4.47
CA GLY A 317 -23.87 -16.96 -5.11
C GLY A 317 -22.76 -18.00 -5.16
N GLY A 318 -22.97 -19.12 -4.46
CA GLY A 318 -22.02 -20.23 -4.39
C GLY A 318 -22.52 -21.46 -3.64
N VAL A 319 -23.58 -21.32 -2.85
CA VAL A 319 -24.45 -22.44 -2.50
C VAL A 319 -25.85 -22.07 -2.95
N SER A 320 -26.42 -22.86 -3.85
CA SER A 320 -27.87 -22.91 -3.97
C SER A 320 -28.40 -23.14 -2.56
N SER A 321 -29.18 -22.19 -2.06
CA SER A 321 -30.03 -22.37 -0.90
C SER A 321 -30.99 -23.51 -1.23
N ALA A 322 -30.55 -24.76 -1.04
CA ALA A 322 -31.46 -25.83 -0.72
C ALA A 322 -32.18 -25.32 0.54
N SER A 323 -33.44 -24.99 0.34
CA SER A 323 -34.41 -24.68 1.37
C SER A 323 -34.16 -25.51 2.63
N ILE A 324 -33.53 -24.91 3.64
CA ILE A 324 -33.89 -25.24 5.03
C ILE A 324 -35.21 -24.51 5.25
N ALA A 325 -36.26 -25.04 4.61
CA ALA A 325 -37.59 -24.91 5.14
C ALA A 325 -37.52 -25.58 6.51
N SER A 326 -37.65 -24.78 7.57
CA SER A 326 -38.07 -25.29 8.85
C SER A 326 -39.40 -26.01 8.60
N THR A 327 -39.35 -27.34 8.68
CA THR A 327 -40.54 -28.18 8.75
C THR A 327 -41.17 -28.01 10.12
N ASP A 328 -41.69 -26.81 10.41
CA ASP A 328 -42.68 -26.61 11.47
C ASP A 328 -43.47 -25.32 11.20
N SER A 329 -44.32 -25.38 10.19
CA SER A 329 -45.45 -24.46 10.03
C SER A 329 -46.50 -25.16 9.21
N ARG A 330 -47.42 -25.82 9.92
CA ARG A 330 -48.72 -26.23 9.37
C ARG A 330 -49.38 -25.00 8.74
N SER A 331 -49.81 -25.19 7.50
CA SER A 331 -50.60 -24.25 6.70
C SER A 331 -51.74 -23.60 7.50
N GLN A 332 -51.70 -22.28 7.62
CA GLN A 332 -52.90 -21.45 7.54
C GLN A 332 -52.80 -20.60 6.27
N SER A 333 -53.20 -21.19 5.16
CA SER A 333 -53.59 -20.46 3.96
C SER A 333 -55.05 -20.01 4.15
N GLN A 334 -55.25 -18.76 4.55
CA GLN A 334 -56.50 -18.04 4.31
C GLN A 334 -56.39 -17.33 2.96
N SER A 335 -57.03 -17.93 1.96
CA SER A 335 -57.40 -17.27 0.71
C SER A 335 -58.64 -16.42 0.98
N SER A 336 -58.52 -15.11 0.88
CA SER A 336 -59.66 -14.20 0.82
C SER A 336 -60.28 -14.23 -0.58
N SER A 337 -61.36 -14.97 -0.74
CA SER A 337 -62.38 -14.73 -1.78
C SER A 337 -63.65 -14.24 -1.10
N ALA A 338 -64.13 -13.08 -1.53
CA ALA A 338 -65.35 -12.45 -1.04
C ALA A 338 -66.57 -13.37 -1.23
N GLN A 339 -67.34 -13.58 -0.15
CA GLN A 339 -68.79 -13.73 -0.20
C GLN A 339 -69.41 -13.52 1.19
N GLN A 340 -70.59 -12.91 1.18
CA GLN A 340 -71.42 -12.46 2.30
C GLN A 340 -71.84 -13.57 3.28
N GLY A 341 -72.14 -13.19 4.54
CA GLY A 341 -73.21 -13.86 5.32
C GLY A 341 -72.88 -14.29 6.77
N THR A 342 -73.30 -13.45 7.73
CA THR A 342 -73.98 -13.75 9.02
C THR A 342 -73.51 -14.83 10.01
N SER A 343 -73.25 -14.35 11.24
CA SER A 343 -73.72 -14.80 12.58
C SER A 343 -73.22 -16.08 13.28
N GLU A 344 -72.97 -15.87 14.60
CA GLU A 344 -73.05 -16.77 15.76
C GLU A 344 -71.85 -17.64 16.21
N ALA A 345 -71.61 -17.57 17.53
CA ALA A 345 -70.73 -18.37 18.36
C ALA A 345 -71.52 -19.56 18.99
N PRO A 346 -71.03 -20.33 19.99
CA PRO A 346 -69.67 -20.70 20.44
C PRO A 346 -69.50 -22.24 20.66
N ASN A 347 -68.37 -22.64 21.29
CA ASN A 347 -68.14 -23.78 22.21
C ASN A 347 -67.40 -25.07 21.78
N SER A 348 -66.27 -25.27 22.48
CA SER A 348 -65.90 -26.39 23.38
C SER A 348 -65.52 -27.79 22.87
N ASN A 349 -64.48 -28.31 23.55
CA ASN A 349 -64.14 -29.72 23.87
C ASN A 349 -63.11 -30.50 23.02
N THR A 350 -61.92 -30.67 23.64
CA THR A 350 -61.09 -31.89 23.79
C THR A 350 -61.96 -33.15 23.98
N PRO A 351 -61.63 -34.40 23.54
CA PRO A 351 -60.38 -35.11 23.89
C PRO A 351 -59.82 -36.21 22.94
N THR A 352 -58.55 -36.56 23.21
CA THR A 352 -57.85 -37.87 23.22
C THR A 352 -58.31 -39.03 22.31
N ARG A 353 -57.37 -39.68 21.59
CA ARG A 353 -56.92 -41.10 21.76
C ARG A 353 -56.28 -41.72 20.48
N THR A 354 -55.01 -42.09 20.65
CA THR A 354 -54.24 -43.31 20.25
C THR A 354 -54.46 -44.05 18.91
N THR A 355 -53.30 -44.54 18.43
CA THR A 355 -52.96 -45.82 17.75
C THR A 355 -52.69 -45.87 16.25
N ASN A 356 -51.44 -46.29 15.97
CA ASN A 356 -50.99 -47.32 15.03
C ASN A 356 -50.92 -47.05 13.52
N GLY A 357 -49.82 -47.55 12.95
CA GLY A 357 -49.82 -48.15 11.62
C GLY A 357 -48.74 -47.60 10.72
N GLY A 358 -47.66 -48.36 10.55
CA GLY A 358 -46.52 -47.99 9.72
C GLY A 358 -46.74 -48.18 8.22
N ALA A 359 -45.74 -47.74 7.46
CA ALA A 359 -45.28 -48.40 6.25
C ALA A 359 -43.93 -47.77 5.86
N SER A 360 -42.87 -48.57 5.96
CA SER A 360 -41.56 -48.30 5.38
C SER A 360 -41.68 -48.46 3.86
N SER A 361 -41.27 -47.46 3.08
CA SER A 361 -41.10 -47.56 1.64
C SER A 361 -39.67 -47.20 1.28
N THR A 362 -38.90 -48.25 0.96
CA THR A 362 -37.55 -48.18 0.40
C THR A 362 -37.68 -47.85 -1.08
N VAL A 363 -37.16 -46.70 -1.51
CA VAL A 363 -37.08 -46.34 -2.94
C VAL A 363 -35.68 -46.68 -3.43
N THR A 364 -35.60 -47.69 -4.28
CA THR A 364 -34.41 -48.07 -5.05
C THR A 364 -34.28 -47.12 -6.25
N VAL A 365 -33.18 -46.37 -6.32
CA VAL A 365 -32.85 -45.55 -7.50
C VAL A 365 -31.82 -46.30 -8.35
N THR A 366 -32.24 -46.70 -9.55
CA THR A 366 -31.38 -47.31 -10.58
C THR A 366 -30.74 -46.20 -11.42
N PHE A 367 -29.41 -46.17 -11.49
CA PHE A 367 -28.68 -45.30 -12.41
C PHE A 367 -28.29 -46.08 -13.68
N THR A 368 -28.75 -45.59 -14.84
CA THR A 368 -28.36 -46.09 -16.16
C THR A 368 -27.23 -45.22 -16.71
N THR A 369 -26.04 -45.79 -16.86
CA THR A 369 -24.87 -45.12 -17.44
C THR A 369 -24.70 -45.51 -18.91
N VAL A 370 -24.65 -44.52 -19.80
CA VAL A 370 -24.38 -44.69 -21.24
C VAL A 370 -22.88 -44.56 -21.51
N VAL A 371 -22.35 -45.49 -22.31
CA VAL A 371 -20.94 -45.63 -22.71
C VAL A 371 -20.72 -45.12 -24.13
N THR A 372 -19.70 -44.30 -24.36
CA THR A 372 -18.81 -44.20 -25.55
C THR A 372 -17.82 -43.03 -25.27
N SER A 373 -16.51 -43.05 -25.53
CA SER A 373 -15.73 -43.67 -26.60
C SER A 373 -14.28 -43.96 -26.16
N VAL A 374 -13.66 -44.90 -26.88
CA VAL A 374 -12.29 -45.42 -26.76
C VAL A 374 -11.29 -44.50 -27.48
N ILE A 375 -10.14 -44.20 -26.87
CA ILE A 375 -8.91 -43.78 -27.57
C ILE A 375 -7.75 -44.65 -27.08
N THR A 376 -7.09 -45.26 -28.06
CA THR A 376 -6.00 -46.23 -27.99
C THR A 376 -4.70 -45.62 -27.44
N VAL A 377 -4.06 -46.30 -26.48
CA VAL A 377 -2.69 -46.02 -26.02
C VAL A 377 -1.79 -47.20 -26.37
N THR A 378 -0.79 -46.96 -27.21
CA THR A 378 0.27 -47.93 -27.55
C THR A 378 1.42 -47.81 -26.54
N ARG A 379 1.68 -48.88 -25.79
CA ARG A 379 2.90 -49.07 -24.98
C ARG A 379 3.97 -49.77 -25.82
N GLY A 380 5.17 -49.19 -25.87
CA GLY A 380 6.41 -49.92 -26.15
C GLY A 380 7.13 -50.17 -24.83
N GLN A 381 7.40 -51.45 -24.53
CA GLN A 381 8.32 -51.86 -23.48
C GLN A 381 9.73 -51.97 -24.07
N GLU A 382 10.76 -51.62 -23.31
CA GLU A 382 12.04 -52.31 -23.42
C GLU A 382 12.82 -52.30 -22.09
N GLN A 383 13.67 -53.32 -21.98
CA GLN A 383 14.11 -54.03 -20.78
C GLN A 383 15.14 -53.32 -19.89
N LYS A 384 15.21 -53.83 -18.67
CA LYS A 384 16.17 -53.53 -17.60
C LYS A 384 17.04 -54.78 -17.35
N THR A 385 18.26 -54.57 -16.81
CA THR A 385 19.30 -55.49 -16.23
C THR A 385 20.60 -55.54 -17.06
N ASN A 386 21.85 -55.52 -16.55
CA ASN A 386 22.45 -55.51 -15.20
C ASN A 386 23.94 -55.00 -15.25
N THR A 387 24.33 -54.25 -14.20
CA THR A 387 25.55 -54.24 -13.35
C THR A 387 27.00 -54.55 -13.84
N ALA A 388 27.86 -53.52 -13.68
CA ALA A 388 29.26 -53.41 -13.18
C ALA A 388 30.48 -54.18 -13.76
N THR A 389 31.54 -53.43 -14.13
CA THR A 389 32.94 -53.54 -13.59
C THR A 389 33.87 -52.41 -14.11
N ASN A 390 34.94 -52.16 -13.36
CA ASN A 390 35.90 -51.02 -13.38
C ASN A 390 36.93 -51.02 -14.57
N PRO A 391 37.77 -49.95 -14.73
CA PRO A 391 38.31 -49.48 -16.03
C PRO A 391 39.74 -49.92 -16.36
N PRO A 392 40.20 -49.67 -17.61
CA PRO A 392 41.54 -49.07 -17.75
C PRO A 392 41.68 -47.98 -18.84
N ALA A 393 42.53 -47.01 -18.51
CA ALA A 393 43.52 -46.28 -19.32
C ALA A 393 43.21 -45.80 -20.76
N ALA A 394 43.19 -44.45 -20.87
CA ALA A 394 43.85 -43.60 -21.87
C ALA A 394 44.00 -44.07 -23.32
N THR A 395 43.34 -43.37 -24.27
CA THR A 395 44.02 -42.80 -25.45
C THR A 395 43.17 -41.73 -26.18
N SER A 396 43.86 -40.68 -26.62
CA SER A 396 43.64 -39.84 -27.82
C SER A 396 42.33 -39.06 -28.03
N ALA A 397 42.48 -37.74 -28.04
CA ALA A 397 41.56 -36.74 -28.57
C ALA A 397 41.28 -36.89 -30.08
N PRO A 398 40.11 -36.41 -30.53
CA PRO A 398 39.98 -35.76 -31.82
C PRO A 398 39.49 -34.30 -31.68
N ALA A 399 39.94 -33.48 -32.63
CA ALA A 399 39.75 -32.04 -32.75
C ALA A 399 38.27 -31.57 -32.75
N PRO A 400 37.98 -30.32 -32.33
CA PRO A 400 36.64 -29.76 -32.40
C PRO A 400 36.26 -29.46 -33.85
N ILE A 401 35.13 -30.01 -34.27
CA ILE A 401 34.46 -29.71 -35.52
C ILE A 401 33.82 -28.31 -35.40
N LEU A 402 34.19 -27.43 -36.32
CA LEU A 402 33.51 -26.16 -36.61
C LEU A 402 32.02 -26.42 -36.87
N GLN A 403 31.15 -25.94 -35.99
CA GLN A 403 29.73 -25.74 -36.31
C GLN A 403 29.46 -24.27 -36.56
N ASN A 404 29.08 -23.99 -37.81
CA ASN A 404 28.51 -22.75 -38.32
C ASN A 404 27.42 -22.22 -37.39
N ALA A 405 27.65 -21.05 -36.78
CA ALA A 405 26.59 -20.22 -36.26
C ALA A 405 26.06 -19.35 -37.41
N SER A 406 24.85 -19.67 -37.86
CA SER A 406 24.09 -18.83 -38.79
C SER A 406 23.76 -17.51 -38.09
N THR A 407 24.45 -16.44 -38.47
CA THR A 407 24.11 -15.06 -38.14
C THR A 407 22.84 -14.66 -38.88
N THR A 408 21.68 -14.77 -38.23
CA THR A 408 20.46 -14.12 -38.69
C THR A 408 20.51 -12.66 -38.26
N SER A 409 20.99 -11.81 -39.17
CA SER A 409 20.85 -10.36 -39.10
C SER A 409 19.37 -9.99 -39.14
N VAL A 410 18.80 -9.62 -37.99
CA VAL A 410 17.51 -8.94 -37.95
C VAL A 410 17.71 -7.50 -38.42
N ALA A 411 17.14 -7.22 -39.59
CA ALA A 411 17.02 -5.89 -40.15
C ALA A 411 16.19 -5.01 -39.21
N SER A 412 16.71 -3.81 -38.94
CA SER A 412 16.03 -2.74 -38.22
C SER A 412 14.80 -2.27 -39.00
N VAL A 413 13.63 -2.70 -38.56
CA VAL A 413 12.35 -2.11 -38.99
C VAL A 413 12.13 -0.87 -38.14
N ALA A 414 12.22 0.30 -38.78
CA ALA A 414 11.76 1.56 -38.20
C ALA A 414 10.23 1.51 -38.04
N ALA A 415 9.76 1.35 -36.81
CA ALA A 415 8.35 1.40 -36.45
C ALA A 415 8.07 2.64 -35.57
N ALA A 416 6.98 3.31 -35.91
CA ALA A 416 6.60 4.63 -35.44
C ALA A 416 6.05 4.66 -34.00
N GLY A 417 6.49 5.67 -33.25
CA GLY A 417 5.68 6.45 -32.30
C GLY A 417 4.94 5.72 -31.18
N GLY A 418 5.61 5.50 -30.05
CA GLY A 418 4.96 5.22 -28.77
C GLY A 418 5.94 5.10 -27.60
N ALA A 419 5.93 6.10 -26.71
CA ALA A 419 6.47 6.13 -25.33
C ALA A 419 7.71 5.26 -25.02
N GLY A 420 8.92 5.76 -24.85
CA GLY A 420 9.40 7.14 -24.73
C GLY A 420 10.90 7.17 -25.02
N GLY A 421 11.38 8.30 -25.54
CA GLY A 421 12.73 8.50 -26.08
C GLY A 421 13.86 8.49 -25.05
N LEU A 422 13.82 7.61 -24.05
CA LEU A 422 14.92 7.41 -23.11
C LEU A 422 16.04 6.63 -23.80
N SER A 423 17.25 7.16 -23.66
CA SER A 423 18.44 6.43 -24.10
C SER A 423 18.69 5.21 -23.19
N ARG A 424 19.42 4.22 -23.71
CA ARG A 424 19.86 3.07 -22.92
C ARG A 424 20.61 3.48 -21.66
N ASP A 425 21.48 4.48 -21.76
CA ASP A 425 22.30 4.97 -20.65
C ASP A 425 21.45 5.68 -19.59
N GLU A 426 20.41 6.39 -20.01
CA GLU A 426 19.45 7.00 -19.09
C GLU A 426 18.62 5.94 -18.36
N ILE A 427 18.18 4.89 -19.05
CA ILE A 427 17.51 3.74 -18.44
C ILE A 427 18.45 3.06 -17.44
N ASP A 428 19.72 2.82 -17.80
CA ASP A 428 20.70 2.24 -16.89
C ASP A 428 20.90 3.09 -15.63
N ARG A 429 21.00 4.42 -15.78
CA ARG A 429 21.12 5.37 -14.68
C ARG A 429 19.92 5.37 -13.74
N LEU A 430 18.72 5.25 -14.29
CA LEU A 430 17.47 5.29 -13.53
C LEU A 430 17.08 3.91 -12.95
N ALA A 431 17.58 2.83 -13.55
CA ALA A 431 17.26 1.48 -13.12
C ALA A 431 17.81 1.19 -11.71
N PRO A 432 17.01 0.52 -10.86
CA PRO A 432 17.45 0.16 -9.52
C PRO A 432 18.63 -0.82 -9.57
N GLN A 433 19.53 -0.70 -8.59
CA GLN A 433 20.62 -1.66 -8.43
C GLN A 433 20.04 -3.01 -7.93
N LEU A 434 20.48 -4.14 -8.49
CA LEU A 434 19.95 -5.44 -8.08
C LEU A 434 20.48 -5.89 -6.71
N GLY A 435 21.65 -5.38 -6.29
CA GLY A 435 22.22 -5.59 -4.95
C GLY A 435 22.69 -7.01 -4.62
N GLY A 436 22.55 -7.97 -5.54
CA GLY A 436 23.12 -9.32 -5.45
C GLY A 436 24.21 -9.54 -6.49
N VAL A 437 25.21 -10.36 -6.17
CA VAL A 437 26.19 -10.88 -7.13
C VAL A 437 25.73 -12.25 -7.63
N GLN A 438 25.80 -12.46 -8.94
CA GLN A 438 25.51 -13.76 -9.55
C GLN A 438 26.46 -14.83 -9.00
N ASN A 439 25.96 -16.06 -8.84
CA ASN A 439 26.75 -17.20 -8.37
C ASN A 439 27.39 -17.02 -6.97
N ASN A 440 26.73 -16.30 -6.07
CA ASN A 440 27.21 -16.09 -4.71
C ASN A 440 27.07 -17.38 -3.87
N ASN A 441 28.19 -17.93 -3.39
CA ASN A 441 28.24 -19.14 -2.55
C ASN A 441 27.37 -20.31 -3.08
N PRO A 442 27.72 -20.90 -4.23
CA PRO A 442 26.97 -22.00 -4.80
C PRO A 442 27.02 -23.24 -3.90
N THR A 443 25.86 -23.85 -3.66
CA THR A 443 25.73 -25.06 -2.82
C THR A 443 26.08 -26.36 -3.55
N GLY A 444 26.27 -26.30 -4.87
CA GLY A 444 26.38 -27.49 -5.74
C GLY A 444 25.04 -28.11 -6.14
N THR A 445 23.90 -27.62 -5.62
CA THR A 445 22.54 -28.08 -6.01
C THR A 445 21.89 -27.21 -7.10
N GLY A 446 22.62 -26.22 -7.63
CA GLY A 446 22.09 -25.19 -8.52
C GLY A 446 21.57 -23.95 -7.79
N ASP A 447 21.63 -23.93 -6.46
CA ASP A 447 21.23 -22.80 -5.61
C ASP A 447 22.44 -22.02 -5.08
N CYS A 448 22.24 -20.72 -4.91
CA CYS A 448 23.20 -19.74 -4.43
C CYS A 448 22.58 -18.92 -3.29
N ASP A 449 23.42 -18.28 -2.49
CA ASP A 449 22.99 -17.35 -1.45
C ASP A 449 22.48 -16.05 -2.04
N GLY A 450 21.18 -15.79 -1.87
CA GLY A 450 20.59 -14.50 -2.17
C GLY A 450 21.06 -13.40 -1.22
N PRO A 451 20.68 -12.13 -1.48
CA PRO A 451 20.98 -11.04 -0.58
C PRO A 451 20.37 -11.27 0.80
N ARG A 452 21.09 -10.83 1.83
CA ARG A 452 20.64 -10.90 3.23
C ARG A 452 19.33 -10.11 3.38
N GLN A 453 18.32 -10.79 3.91
CA GLN A 453 17.00 -10.22 4.15
C GLN A 453 17.01 -9.34 5.42
N PRO A 454 15.98 -8.51 5.63
CA PRO A 454 15.93 -7.58 6.79
C PRO A 454 15.90 -8.29 8.14
N ASP A 455 15.37 -9.51 8.18
CA ASP A 455 15.38 -10.42 9.33
C ASP A 455 16.76 -11.07 9.58
N GLY A 456 17.76 -10.74 8.75
CA GLY A 456 19.10 -11.30 8.81
C GLY A 456 19.24 -12.66 8.12
N THR A 457 18.17 -13.26 7.62
CA THR A 457 18.23 -14.57 6.94
C THR A 457 18.80 -14.45 5.54
N ILE A 458 19.44 -15.52 5.05
CA ILE A 458 19.90 -15.65 3.68
C ILE A 458 18.97 -16.67 3.00
N LYS A 459 18.21 -16.23 1.99
CA LYS A 459 17.37 -17.13 1.20
C LYS A 459 18.16 -17.69 0.04
N LYS A 460 18.05 -18.99 -0.19
CA LYS A 460 18.61 -19.65 -1.37
C LYS A 460 17.82 -19.24 -2.62
N VAL A 461 18.53 -18.96 -3.70
CA VAL A 461 17.98 -18.57 -5.00
C VAL A 461 18.71 -19.33 -6.11
N PRO A 462 18.12 -19.54 -7.29
CA PRO A 462 18.85 -20.17 -8.40
C PRO A 462 20.15 -19.41 -8.70
N CYS A 463 21.27 -20.09 -8.94
CA CYS A 463 22.56 -19.43 -9.16
C CYS A 463 22.61 -18.53 -10.41
N ALA A 464 21.68 -18.71 -11.35
CA ALA A 464 21.49 -17.81 -12.48
C ALA A 464 20.86 -16.45 -12.08
N CYS A 465 20.46 -16.29 -10.81
CA CYS A 465 19.77 -15.12 -10.30
C CYS A 465 20.55 -14.43 -9.17
N PRO A 466 20.70 -13.09 -9.21
CA PRO A 466 20.20 -12.19 -10.26
C PRO A 466 20.98 -12.34 -11.58
N PRO A 467 20.41 -11.94 -12.74
CA PRO A 467 21.20 -11.81 -13.96
C PRO A 467 22.30 -10.75 -13.78
N ASP A 468 23.32 -10.77 -14.63
CA ASP A 468 24.26 -9.66 -14.68
C ASP A 468 23.55 -8.36 -15.10
N ARG A 469 24.14 -7.23 -14.71
CA ARG A 469 23.54 -5.90 -14.91
C ARG A 469 23.31 -5.59 -16.38
N THR A 470 24.22 -5.99 -17.28
CA THR A 470 24.09 -5.74 -18.71
C THR A 470 22.91 -6.50 -19.30
N THR A 471 22.76 -7.78 -18.96
CA THR A 471 21.62 -8.61 -19.37
C THR A 471 20.30 -8.04 -18.83
N PHE A 472 20.27 -7.62 -17.57
CA PHE A 472 19.09 -6.97 -16.97
C PHE A 472 18.70 -5.68 -17.70
N ILE A 473 19.65 -4.78 -17.95
CA ILE A 473 19.39 -3.51 -18.64
C ILE A 473 18.96 -3.74 -20.10
N ASN A 474 19.57 -4.69 -20.82
CA ASN A 474 19.12 -5.07 -22.16
C ASN A 474 17.64 -5.44 -22.17
N GLN A 475 17.23 -6.29 -21.24
CA GLN A 475 15.84 -6.74 -21.14
C GLN A 475 14.90 -5.61 -20.72
N LEU A 476 15.32 -4.78 -19.76
CA LEU A 476 14.53 -3.65 -19.30
C LEU A 476 14.29 -2.63 -20.43
N VAL A 477 15.32 -2.32 -21.23
CA VAL A 477 15.19 -1.44 -22.41
C VAL A 477 14.21 -2.01 -23.41
N ALA A 478 14.31 -3.31 -23.74
CA ALA A 478 13.38 -3.96 -24.65
C ALA A 478 11.93 -3.91 -24.13
N ASN A 479 11.73 -4.15 -22.83
CA ASN A 479 10.40 -4.08 -22.22
C ASN A 479 9.83 -2.65 -22.22
N ILE A 480 10.65 -1.64 -21.96
CA ILE A 480 10.24 -0.22 -21.97
C ILE A 480 9.82 0.19 -23.38
N GLN A 481 10.63 -0.16 -24.39
CA GLN A 481 10.32 0.14 -25.80
C GLN A 481 9.04 -0.56 -26.27
N ALA A 482 8.75 -1.75 -25.77
CA ALA A 482 7.53 -2.48 -26.08
C ALA A 482 6.31 -1.97 -25.28
N GLY A 483 6.51 -1.25 -24.17
CA GLY A 483 5.46 -0.90 -23.21
C GLY A 483 4.88 -2.10 -22.43
N HIS A 484 5.53 -3.25 -22.51
CA HIS A 484 5.16 -4.52 -21.87
C HIS A 484 6.38 -5.44 -21.73
N ALA A 485 6.29 -6.49 -20.92
CA ALA A 485 7.36 -7.48 -20.86
C ALA A 485 7.44 -8.25 -22.19
N VAL A 486 8.53 -8.15 -22.96
CA VAL A 486 8.59 -8.74 -24.32
C VAL A 486 8.40 -10.26 -24.34
N ASN A 487 8.80 -10.94 -23.25
CA ASN A 487 8.62 -12.38 -23.08
C ASN A 487 7.30 -12.74 -22.36
N ASN A 488 6.50 -11.74 -21.98
CA ASN A 488 5.14 -11.91 -21.46
C ASN A 488 4.27 -10.67 -21.80
N PRO A 489 3.79 -10.54 -23.04
CA PRO A 489 3.11 -9.33 -23.51
C PRO A 489 1.82 -8.97 -22.78
N THR A 490 1.24 -9.90 -22.01
CA THR A 490 0.07 -9.64 -21.17
C THR A 490 0.36 -8.69 -20.00
N VAL A 491 1.63 -8.58 -19.60
CA VAL A 491 2.07 -7.72 -18.49
C VAL A 491 2.56 -6.39 -19.04
N LYS A 492 1.75 -5.35 -18.87
CA LYS A 492 2.11 -3.97 -19.21
C LYS A 492 3.22 -3.46 -18.29
N LEU A 493 4.10 -2.64 -18.85
CA LEU A 493 5.22 -2.04 -18.12
C LEU A 493 5.20 -0.52 -18.32
N THR A 494 5.42 0.21 -17.23
CA THR A 494 5.59 1.67 -17.25
C THR A 494 6.87 2.00 -16.50
N PHE A 495 7.71 2.87 -17.06
CA PHE A 495 8.99 3.25 -16.47
C PHE A 495 9.05 4.78 -16.30
N PRO A 496 8.58 5.31 -15.16
CA PRO A 496 8.58 6.74 -14.93
C PRO A 496 10.01 7.26 -14.71
N THR A 497 10.26 8.49 -15.15
CA THR A 497 11.60 9.11 -15.14
C THR A 497 11.79 10.15 -14.06
N GLY A 498 10.71 10.56 -13.38
CA GLY A 498 10.77 11.53 -12.29
C GLY A 498 11.48 10.99 -11.05
N ASN A 499 11.68 11.84 -10.05
CA ASN A 499 12.41 11.47 -8.82
C ASN A 499 11.51 11.36 -7.60
N THR A 500 10.19 11.41 -7.78
CA THR A 500 9.25 11.24 -6.67
C THR A 500 9.37 9.82 -6.09
N PRO A 501 8.99 9.59 -4.82
CA PRO A 501 8.89 8.23 -4.27
C PRO A 501 8.05 7.31 -5.16
N GLN A 502 6.97 7.84 -5.73
CA GLN A 502 6.11 7.13 -6.66
C GLN A 502 6.83 6.73 -7.95
N ASP A 503 7.62 7.62 -8.54
CA ASP A 503 8.41 7.30 -9.73
C ASP A 503 9.47 6.23 -9.43
N LYS A 504 10.15 6.35 -8.28
CA LYS A 504 11.14 5.35 -7.84
C LYS A 504 10.49 3.98 -7.62
N LYS A 505 9.31 3.93 -6.99
CA LYS A 505 8.49 2.70 -6.87
C LYS A 505 8.10 2.16 -8.25
N GLY A 506 7.66 3.02 -9.16
CA GLY A 506 7.32 2.63 -10.53
C GLY A 506 8.50 1.96 -11.25
N ARG A 507 9.73 2.48 -11.07
CA ARG A 507 10.95 1.85 -11.59
C ARG A 507 11.29 0.53 -10.91
N LEU A 508 11.10 0.39 -9.60
CA LEU A 508 11.27 -0.88 -8.89
C LEU A 508 10.25 -1.94 -9.37
N THR A 509 9.01 -1.54 -9.61
CA THR A 509 7.96 -2.40 -10.18
C THR A 509 8.33 -2.86 -11.59
N ALA A 510 8.76 -1.94 -12.46
CA ALA A 510 9.24 -2.28 -13.81
C ALA A 510 10.45 -3.23 -13.78
N ALA A 511 11.38 -3.03 -12.85
CA ALA A 511 12.51 -3.93 -12.64
C ALA A 511 12.07 -5.32 -12.18
N THR A 512 11.12 -5.41 -11.25
CA THR A 512 10.57 -6.69 -10.77
C THR A 512 9.85 -7.44 -11.89
N ILE A 513 9.00 -6.75 -12.67
CA ILE A 513 8.33 -7.34 -13.84
C ILE A 513 9.35 -7.87 -14.84
N THR A 514 10.41 -7.10 -15.11
CA THR A 514 11.48 -7.50 -16.02
C THR A 514 12.17 -8.76 -15.52
N LEU A 515 12.56 -8.82 -14.24
CA LEU A 515 13.21 -9.98 -13.64
C LEU A 515 12.35 -11.23 -13.68
N GLN A 516 11.06 -11.12 -13.34
CA GLN A 516 10.12 -12.25 -13.28
C GLN A 516 9.79 -12.83 -14.66
N ASN A 517 9.96 -12.04 -15.72
CA ASN A 517 9.64 -12.43 -17.09
C ASN A 517 10.87 -12.56 -18.00
N LEU A 518 12.08 -12.73 -17.43
CA LEU A 518 13.32 -12.83 -18.21
C LEU A 518 13.28 -13.91 -19.29
N ASN A 519 12.71 -15.09 -18.99
CA ASN A 519 12.69 -16.26 -19.89
C ASN A 519 11.26 -16.74 -20.21
N GLY A 520 10.27 -15.85 -20.12
CA GLY A 520 8.86 -16.16 -20.36
C GLY A 520 7.95 -15.86 -19.16
N PRO A 521 6.62 -16.09 -19.27
CA PRO A 521 5.67 -15.78 -18.22
C PRO A 521 6.00 -16.50 -16.90
N GLY A 522 6.38 -15.73 -15.87
CA GLY A 522 6.77 -16.24 -14.56
C GLY A 522 8.07 -17.06 -14.53
N LYS A 523 8.80 -17.14 -15.65
CA LYS A 523 10.07 -17.87 -15.79
C LYS A 523 11.23 -16.88 -15.75
N GLY A 524 11.57 -16.44 -14.55
CA GLY A 524 12.62 -15.46 -14.36
C GLY A 524 13.23 -15.53 -12.97
N CYS A 525 13.90 -14.46 -12.58
CA CYS A 525 14.51 -14.38 -11.27
C CYS A 525 13.50 -13.93 -10.21
N PRO A 526 13.36 -14.66 -9.10
CA PRO A 526 12.44 -14.27 -8.03
C PRO A 526 12.92 -12.98 -7.38
N ASN A 527 12.00 -12.12 -6.91
CA ASN A 527 12.36 -10.82 -6.33
C ASN A 527 13.35 -10.94 -5.16
N VAL A 528 13.26 -12.02 -4.38
CA VAL A 528 14.17 -12.36 -3.27
C VAL A 528 15.63 -12.59 -3.70
N SER A 529 15.92 -12.75 -4.99
CA SER A 529 17.30 -12.79 -5.53
C SER A 529 17.95 -11.42 -5.63
N THR A 530 17.22 -10.35 -5.31
CA THR A 530 17.67 -8.95 -5.39
C THR A 530 17.36 -8.20 -4.10
N THR A 531 17.88 -6.99 -3.98
CA THR A 531 17.54 -6.05 -2.91
C THR A 531 16.34 -5.15 -3.25
N ILE A 532 15.63 -5.39 -4.35
CA ILE A 532 14.54 -4.51 -4.83
C ILE A 532 13.43 -4.38 -3.79
N ALA A 533 13.03 -5.47 -3.13
CA ALA A 533 12.05 -5.42 -2.05
C ALA A 533 12.50 -4.50 -0.90
N GLN A 534 13.79 -4.57 -0.51
CA GLN A 534 14.34 -3.70 0.51
C GLN A 534 14.41 -2.24 0.04
N GLN A 535 14.73 -2.01 -1.23
CA GLN A 535 14.73 -0.66 -1.79
C GLN A 535 13.33 -0.04 -1.76
N SER A 536 12.28 -0.83 -2.00
CA SER A 536 10.89 -0.36 -1.83
C SER A 536 10.62 0.07 -0.40
N LEU A 537 10.95 -0.78 0.58
CA LEU A 537 10.79 -0.48 2.00
C LEU A 537 11.58 0.78 2.42
N ASN A 538 12.77 0.97 1.85
CA ASN A 538 13.57 2.16 2.11
C ASN A 538 12.91 3.43 1.53
N ILE A 539 12.31 3.35 0.34
CA ILE A 539 11.55 4.47 -0.25
C ILE A 539 10.34 4.81 0.63
N ASP A 540 9.63 3.80 1.14
CA ASP A 540 8.51 3.98 2.06
C ASP A 540 8.94 4.64 3.37
N ALA A 541 10.11 4.26 3.89
CA ALA A 541 10.64 4.77 5.14
C ALA A 541 11.14 6.23 5.05
N CYS A 542 11.60 6.70 3.87
CA CYS A 542 12.12 8.08 3.72
C CYS A 542 11.03 9.16 3.67
N GLY A 543 9.80 8.85 3.27
CA GLY A 543 8.79 9.87 2.95
C GLY A 543 9.09 10.68 1.68
N GLU A 544 8.36 11.79 1.47
CA GLU A 544 8.41 12.64 0.26
C GLU A 544 9.76 13.36 0.04
N PHE A 545 10.64 13.36 1.05
CA PHE A 545 11.94 14.00 0.97
C PHE A 545 13.03 13.03 0.48
N GLU A 546 13.73 13.46 -0.56
CA GLU A 546 14.56 12.68 -1.47
C GLU A 546 15.45 11.61 -0.78
N CYS A 547 15.13 10.31 -0.90
CA CYS A 547 16.17 9.28 -0.76
C CYS A 547 17.19 9.51 -1.89
N GLY A 548 18.42 9.92 -1.57
CA GLY A 548 19.48 10.16 -2.55
C GLY A 548 19.73 8.95 -3.44
N SER A 549 19.37 9.06 -4.72
CA SER A 549 19.66 8.05 -5.74
C SER A 549 21.10 8.23 -6.24
N SER A 550 21.97 7.28 -5.88
CA SER A 550 23.32 7.17 -6.44
C SER A 550 23.25 6.73 -7.92
N PRO A 551 23.92 7.41 -8.88
CA PRO A 551 23.91 7.04 -10.30
C PRO A 551 24.61 5.71 -10.61
N ALA A 552 24.14 5.05 -11.68
CA ALA A 552 24.68 3.80 -12.22
C ALA A 552 26.15 3.90 -12.70
N PRO A 553 27.00 2.90 -12.39
CA PRO A 553 28.38 2.82 -12.90
C PRO A 553 28.43 2.27 -14.35
N ALA A 554 29.29 2.86 -15.19
CA ALA A 554 29.57 2.39 -16.55
C ALA A 554 30.45 1.10 -16.57
N PRO A 555 30.40 0.27 -17.64
CA PRO A 555 31.18 -0.97 -17.73
C PRO A 555 32.70 -0.71 -17.73
N ALA A 556 33.43 -1.49 -16.93
CA ALA A 556 34.88 -1.40 -16.79
C ALA A 556 35.63 -1.93 -18.04
N PRO A 557 36.71 -1.26 -18.49
CA PRO A 557 37.66 -1.82 -19.45
C PRO A 557 38.33 -3.10 -18.92
N ALA A 558 38.67 -4.02 -19.82
CA ALA A 558 39.33 -5.28 -19.48
C ALA A 558 40.67 -5.06 -18.71
N PRO A 559 41.02 -5.91 -17.72
CA PRO A 559 42.17 -5.68 -16.85
C PRO A 559 43.49 -5.72 -17.62
N ALA A 560 44.25 -4.63 -17.56
CA ALA A 560 45.67 -4.65 -17.89
C ALA A 560 46.47 -5.34 -16.76
N PRO A 561 47.58 -6.03 -17.07
CA PRO A 561 48.40 -6.73 -16.08
C PRO A 561 48.93 -5.79 -15.00
N ALA A 562 48.95 -6.29 -13.76
CA ALA A 562 49.22 -5.53 -12.54
C ALA A 562 50.63 -4.90 -12.54
N PRO A 563 50.75 -3.57 -12.37
CA PRO A 563 52.04 -2.93 -12.10
C PRO A 563 52.40 -3.01 -10.61
N SER A 564 53.70 -3.13 -10.35
CA SER A 564 54.33 -3.11 -9.02
C SER A 564 53.98 -1.85 -8.20
N PRO A 565 54.02 -1.92 -6.85
CA PRO A 565 53.54 -0.85 -5.97
C PRO A 565 54.28 0.47 -6.20
N VAL A 566 53.52 1.51 -6.56
CA VAL A 566 54.00 2.89 -6.71
C VAL A 566 53.82 3.65 -5.40
N PRO A 567 54.78 4.48 -4.96
CA PRO A 567 54.68 5.34 -3.78
C PRO A 567 53.52 6.35 -3.86
N ALA A 568 52.99 6.70 -2.69
CA ALA A 568 51.87 7.63 -2.51
C ALA A 568 52.06 8.96 -3.29
N PRO A 569 51.06 9.46 -4.04
CA PRO A 569 51.18 10.72 -4.76
C PRO A 569 51.28 11.92 -3.81
N ALA A 570 52.23 12.81 -4.09
CA ALA A 570 52.31 14.12 -3.46
C ALA A 570 51.08 14.96 -3.83
N GLN A 571 50.48 15.62 -2.82
CA GLN A 571 49.30 16.47 -2.96
C GLN A 571 49.59 17.63 -3.92
N ALA A 572 48.81 17.74 -5.00
CA ALA A 572 48.83 18.92 -5.87
C ALA A 572 48.09 20.09 -5.18
N PRO A 573 48.59 21.33 -5.28
CA PRO A 573 47.93 22.50 -4.70
C PRO A 573 46.59 22.77 -5.38
N VAL A 574 45.52 22.77 -4.59
CA VAL A 574 44.15 23.05 -5.00
C VAL A 574 44.05 24.50 -5.48
N GLN A 575 43.74 24.72 -6.76
CA GLN A 575 43.50 26.06 -7.29
C GLN A 575 42.10 26.55 -6.91
N ASN A 576 42.08 27.61 -6.10
CA ASN A 576 40.93 28.43 -5.74
C ASN A 576 40.26 29.02 -7.00
N GLY A 577 39.05 28.57 -7.32
CA GLY A 577 38.23 29.19 -8.37
C GLY A 577 36.72 29.07 -8.19
N ASN A 578 36.22 28.21 -7.30
CA ASN A 578 34.80 28.08 -7.03
C ASN A 578 34.44 28.75 -5.69
N PRO A 579 33.71 29.88 -5.68
CA PRO A 579 33.42 30.66 -4.46
C PRO A 579 32.48 29.96 -3.46
N ASN A 580 32.10 28.71 -3.69
CA ASN A 580 31.13 27.97 -2.88
C ASN A 580 31.71 26.76 -2.13
N ILE A 581 33.05 26.65 -2.04
CA ILE A 581 33.69 25.56 -1.27
C ILE A 581 33.75 25.99 0.20
N LEU A 582 33.10 25.21 1.06
CA LEU A 582 33.12 25.39 2.51
C LEU A 582 34.56 25.33 3.04
N SER A 583 34.88 26.12 4.07
CA SER A 583 36.18 26.01 4.72
C SER A 583 36.33 24.65 5.39
N ARG A 584 37.57 24.17 5.53
CA ARG A 584 37.89 22.90 6.19
C ARG A 584 37.25 22.82 7.58
N ASP A 585 37.33 23.91 8.35
CA ASP A 585 36.79 23.98 9.71
C ASP A 585 35.26 23.85 9.73
N VAL A 586 34.57 24.46 8.75
CA VAL A 586 33.11 24.33 8.60
C VAL A 586 32.75 22.89 8.22
N VAL A 587 33.51 22.24 7.34
CA VAL A 587 33.28 20.83 6.98
C VAL A 587 33.55 19.91 8.16
N ASP A 588 34.62 20.12 8.92
CA ASP A 588 34.92 19.33 10.11
C ASP A 588 33.85 19.50 11.19
N GLN A 589 33.33 20.71 11.38
CA GLN A 589 32.26 20.97 12.34
C GLN A 589 30.91 20.34 11.92
N LEU A 590 30.60 20.34 10.63
CA LEU A 590 29.32 19.83 10.11
C LEU A 590 29.34 18.33 9.81
N ALA A 591 30.52 17.74 9.61
CA ALA A 591 30.67 16.33 9.32
C ALA A 591 30.27 15.50 10.56
N PRO A 592 29.45 14.45 10.40
CA PRO A 592 29.05 13.58 11.50
C PRO A 592 30.28 12.91 12.14
N GLN A 593 30.24 12.67 13.45
CA GLN A 593 31.38 12.08 14.18
C GLN A 593 31.60 10.63 13.75
N LEU A 594 32.85 10.15 13.66
CA LEU A 594 33.08 8.74 13.30
C LEU A 594 32.66 7.80 14.44
N GLY A 595 32.85 8.22 15.70
CA GLY A 595 32.36 7.53 16.90
C GLY A 595 33.27 6.41 17.42
N SER A 596 34.38 6.09 16.75
CA SER A 596 35.42 5.20 17.24
C SER A 596 36.79 5.62 16.71
N GLU A 597 37.83 5.38 17.50
CA GLU A 597 39.21 5.55 17.04
C GLU A 597 39.64 4.35 16.17
N PRO A 598 40.52 4.56 15.18
CA PRO A 598 41.11 3.47 14.42
C PRO A 598 41.83 2.47 15.34
N ASN A 599 41.93 1.22 14.90
CA ASN A 599 42.72 0.18 15.58
C ASN A 599 42.33 -0.14 17.04
N ARG A 600 41.04 -0.02 17.39
CA ARG A 600 40.55 -0.36 18.73
C ARG A 600 40.56 -1.88 18.94
N ASN A 601 41.25 -2.35 19.98
CA ASN A 601 41.31 -3.78 20.37
C ASN A 601 41.58 -4.75 19.19
N PRO A 602 42.77 -4.66 18.56
CA PRO A 602 43.11 -5.55 17.46
C PRO A 602 43.13 -7.01 17.91
N THR A 603 42.51 -7.90 17.13
CA THR A 603 42.45 -9.34 17.41
C THR A 603 43.72 -10.09 16.98
N GLY A 604 44.62 -9.43 16.25
CA GLY A 604 45.76 -10.06 15.59
C GLY A 604 45.45 -10.68 14.22
N THR A 605 44.18 -10.74 13.81
CA THR A 605 43.75 -11.24 12.47
C THR A 605 43.51 -10.14 11.44
N GLY A 606 43.83 -8.89 11.80
CA GLY A 606 43.52 -7.70 10.98
C GLY A 606 42.17 -7.06 11.28
N ASP A 607 41.41 -7.61 12.24
CA ASP A 607 40.13 -7.09 12.70
C ASP A 607 40.24 -6.37 14.04
N CYS A 608 39.41 -5.34 14.20
CA CYS A 608 39.33 -4.48 15.36
C CYS A 608 37.86 -4.31 15.80
N ASP A 609 37.66 -3.86 17.03
CA ASP A 609 36.34 -3.55 17.57
C ASP A 609 35.79 -2.27 16.94
N GLY A 610 34.65 -2.37 16.25
CA GLY A 610 33.88 -1.22 15.82
C GLY A 610 33.19 -0.50 16.99
N PRO A 611 32.45 0.58 16.70
CA PRO A 611 31.64 1.24 17.71
C PRO A 611 30.52 0.30 18.21
N ALA A 612 30.19 0.45 19.50
CA ALA A 612 29.08 -0.28 20.10
C ALA A 612 27.77 0.06 19.38
N GLN A 613 27.01 -0.97 19.03
CA GLN A 613 25.69 -0.84 18.42
C GLN A 613 24.63 -0.55 19.51
N PRO A 614 23.41 -0.14 19.14
CA PRO A 614 22.36 0.20 20.13
C PRO A 614 21.97 -0.98 21.03
N ASP A 615 22.17 -2.21 20.56
CA ASP A 615 21.96 -3.45 21.32
C ASP A 615 23.16 -3.81 22.24
N GLY A 616 24.19 -2.96 22.28
CA GLY A 616 25.43 -3.18 23.02
C GLY A 616 26.43 -4.11 22.32
N SER A 617 26.09 -4.67 21.16
CA SER A 617 27.01 -5.55 20.42
C SER A 617 28.16 -4.76 19.80
N ILE A 618 29.35 -5.36 19.79
CA ILE A 618 30.53 -4.81 19.11
C ILE A 618 30.75 -5.64 17.84
N LYS A 619 30.61 -5.00 16.68
CA LYS A 619 30.91 -5.64 15.39
C LYS A 619 32.40 -5.51 15.08
N LYS A 620 33.02 -6.59 14.61
CA LYS A 620 34.40 -6.57 14.12
C LYS A 620 34.46 -5.85 12.77
N VAL A 621 35.47 -5.01 12.60
CA VAL A 621 35.74 -4.23 11.38
C VAL A 621 37.24 -4.30 11.06
N PRO A 622 37.67 -4.07 9.81
CA PRO A 622 39.10 -4.01 9.51
C PRO A 622 39.81 -2.97 10.38
N CYS A 623 41.00 -3.26 10.89
CA CYS A 623 41.70 -2.34 11.81
C CYS A 623 42.07 -0.98 11.22
N ALA A 624 42.13 -0.88 9.90
CA ALA A 624 42.28 0.40 9.19
C ALA A 624 41.00 1.26 9.20
N CYS A 625 39.91 0.76 9.78
CA CYS A 625 38.58 1.37 9.78
C CYS A 625 38.06 1.62 11.21
N PRO A 626 37.53 2.83 11.48
CA PRO A 626 37.45 3.98 10.57
C PRO A 626 38.83 4.61 10.33
N PRO A 627 39.02 5.45 9.30
CA PRO A 627 40.22 6.29 9.18
C PRO A 627 40.30 7.30 10.33
N THR A 628 41.43 7.97 10.49
CA THR A 628 41.52 9.12 11.41
C THR A 628 40.56 10.23 10.96
N ARG A 629 40.07 11.04 11.91
CA ARG A 629 39.18 12.18 11.61
C ARG A 629 39.79 13.10 10.57
N ALA A 630 41.06 13.46 10.72
CA ALA A 630 41.76 14.34 9.77
C ALA A 630 41.77 13.74 8.35
N ALA A 631 42.16 12.46 8.20
CA ALA A 631 42.19 11.80 6.90
C ALA A 631 40.79 11.67 6.27
N PHE A 632 39.75 11.45 7.09
CA PHE A 632 38.37 11.45 6.62
C PHE A 632 37.94 12.83 6.10
N ILE A 633 38.23 13.90 6.84
CA ILE A 633 37.90 15.28 6.42
C ILE A 633 38.67 15.67 5.17
N ASP A 634 39.94 15.27 5.03
CA ASP A 634 40.72 15.46 3.80
C ASP A 634 40.03 14.81 2.59
N ALA A 635 39.61 13.56 2.73
CA ALA A 635 38.91 12.84 1.67
C ALA A 635 37.53 13.46 1.36
N LEU A 636 36.78 13.88 2.38
CA LEU A 636 35.49 14.54 2.20
C LEU A 636 35.66 15.87 1.46
N MET A 637 36.63 16.70 1.87
CA MET A 637 36.95 17.98 1.21
C MET A 637 37.32 17.78 -0.26
N ALA A 638 38.14 16.75 -0.56
CA ALA A 638 38.49 16.42 -1.94
C ALA A 638 37.24 16.06 -2.77
N ASN A 639 36.31 15.29 -2.21
CA ASN A 639 35.05 14.95 -2.87
C ASN A 639 34.14 16.18 -3.06
N LEU A 640 34.03 17.05 -2.06
CA LEU A 640 33.23 18.28 -2.15
C LEU A 640 33.78 19.25 -3.18
N ALA A 641 35.11 19.36 -3.31
CA ALA A 641 35.74 20.22 -4.29
C ALA A 641 35.38 19.83 -5.74
N VAL A 642 35.18 18.53 -6.01
CA VAL A 642 34.81 18.01 -7.33
C VAL A 642 33.30 17.73 -7.49
N GLY A 643 32.53 17.80 -6.40
CA GLY A 643 31.09 17.52 -6.37
C GLY A 643 30.70 16.03 -6.48
N HIS A 644 31.67 15.12 -6.35
CA HIS A 644 31.50 13.67 -6.46
C HIS A 644 32.62 12.93 -5.71
N ALA A 645 32.51 11.62 -5.51
CA ALA A 645 33.57 10.85 -4.87
C ALA A 645 34.78 10.76 -5.80
N VAL A 646 35.95 11.29 -5.40
CA VAL A 646 37.16 11.37 -6.24
C VAL A 646 37.57 10.01 -6.80
N ASN A 647 37.47 8.96 -5.97
CA ASN A 647 37.79 7.59 -6.41
C ASN A 647 36.58 6.81 -6.96
N ASN A 648 35.41 7.45 -7.07
CA ASN A 648 34.22 6.88 -7.70
C ASN A 648 33.33 7.99 -8.31
N PRO A 649 33.76 8.59 -9.45
CA PRO A 649 33.13 9.81 -9.98
C PRO A 649 31.66 9.67 -10.39
N SER A 650 31.15 8.46 -10.56
CA SER A 650 29.73 8.23 -10.85
C SER A 650 28.84 8.54 -9.64
N VAL A 651 29.38 8.72 -8.44
CA VAL A 651 28.61 9.03 -7.23
C VAL A 651 28.76 10.51 -6.89
N SER A 652 27.71 11.28 -7.16
CA SER A 652 27.63 12.70 -6.78
C SER A 652 27.52 12.88 -5.26
N LEU A 653 28.12 13.95 -4.75
CA LEU A 653 27.99 14.35 -3.34
C LEU A 653 27.30 15.70 -3.24
N SER A 654 26.37 15.81 -2.27
CA SER A 654 25.81 17.07 -1.80
C SER A 654 26.06 17.17 -0.30
N PHE A 655 26.49 18.33 0.18
CA PHE A 655 26.81 18.56 1.59
C PHE A 655 26.22 19.89 2.05
N PRO A 656 24.90 19.93 2.32
CA PRO A 656 24.23 21.14 2.71
C PRO A 656 24.68 21.60 4.10
N THR A 657 24.68 22.92 4.33
CA THR A 657 25.12 23.54 5.59
C THR A 657 23.99 23.82 6.58
N GLY A 658 22.73 23.65 6.18
CA GLY A 658 21.60 23.91 7.06
C GLY A 658 21.44 22.87 8.17
N ASN A 659 20.51 23.13 9.08
CA ASN A 659 20.31 22.32 10.28
C ASN A 659 19.01 21.51 10.26
N SER A 660 18.32 21.45 9.12
CA SER A 660 17.15 20.61 8.98
C SER A 660 17.52 19.13 9.14
N ARG A 661 16.50 18.30 9.39
CA ARG A 661 16.67 16.85 9.43
C ARG A 661 17.22 16.33 8.11
N GLU A 662 16.70 16.87 7.01
CA GLU A 662 17.10 16.55 5.65
C GLU A 662 18.57 16.90 5.40
N ASP A 663 19.02 18.08 5.85
CA ASP A 663 20.41 18.51 5.67
C ASP A 663 21.38 17.63 6.48
N LYS A 664 21.00 17.25 7.70
CA LYS A 664 21.79 16.33 8.54
C LYS A 664 21.90 14.95 7.88
N LEU A 665 20.78 14.40 7.39
CA LEU A 665 20.77 13.13 6.69
C LEU A 665 21.61 13.18 5.41
N ALA A 666 21.51 14.26 4.62
CA ALA A 666 22.33 14.45 3.44
C ALA A 666 23.84 14.48 3.76
N ARG A 667 24.25 15.15 4.85
CA ARG A 667 25.65 15.12 5.32
C ARG A 667 26.09 13.73 5.76
N ILE A 668 25.23 12.97 6.44
CA ILE A 668 25.52 11.58 6.82
C ILE A 668 25.67 10.69 5.57
N THR A 669 24.81 10.86 4.57
CA THR A 669 24.91 10.15 3.29
C THR A 669 26.22 10.48 2.57
N ALA A 670 26.56 11.77 2.41
CA ALA A 670 27.81 12.21 1.80
C ALA A 670 29.05 11.67 2.54
N SER A 671 28.99 11.63 3.87
CA SER A 671 30.04 11.07 4.72
C SER A 671 30.18 9.55 4.54
N THR A 672 29.05 8.84 4.45
CA THR A 672 29.02 7.39 4.19
C THR A 672 29.61 7.06 2.82
N VAL A 673 29.23 7.81 1.78
CA VAL A 673 29.78 7.66 0.43
C VAL A 673 31.28 7.90 0.41
N THR A 674 31.75 8.97 1.07
CA THR A 674 33.19 9.25 1.19
C THR A 674 33.92 8.08 1.84
N LEU A 675 33.40 7.57 2.95
CA LEU A 675 33.99 6.47 3.71
C LEU A 675 34.08 5.16 2.90
N GLN A 676 33.05 4.85 2.11
CA GLN A 676 32.98 3.65 1.27
C GLN A 676 33.84 3.71 0.00
N ASN A 677 34.27 4.91 -0.42
CA ASN A 677 35.03 5.13 -1.64
C ASN A 677 36.45 5.70 -1.38
N LEU A 678 36.99 5.50 -0.17
CA LEU A 678 38.32 6.01 0.19
C LEU A 678 39.45 5.50 -0.71
N ASN A 679 39.37 4.26 -1.21
CA ASN A 679 40.42 3.61 -2.03
C ASN A 679 39.87 3.06 -3.36
N GLY A 680 38.78 3.62 -3.87
CA GLY A 680 38.12 3.17 -5.12
C GLY A 680 36.66 2.77 -4.92
N PRO A 681 35.95 2.41 -6.00
CA PRO A 681 34.53 2.07 -5.95
C PRO A 681 34.26 0.90 -4.98
N GLY A 682 33.57 1.19 -3.87
CA GLY A 682 33.26 0.21 -2.83
C GLY A 682 34.47 -0.31 -2.03
N LYS A 683 35.66 0.26 -2.26
CA LYS A 683 36.91 -0.10 -1.56
C LYS A 683 37.21 0.94 -0.50
N GLY A 684 36.45 0.92 0.58
CA GLY A 684 36.60 1.83 1.70
C GLY A 684 36.27 1.15 3.02
N CYS A 685 35.99 1.96 4.03
CA CYS A 685 35.56 1.42 5.30
C CYS A 685 34.06 1.11 5.26
N PRO A 686 33.62 -0.01 5.86
CA PRO A 686 32.20 -0.34 5.92
C PRO A 686 31.50 0.63 6.86
N ASN A 687 30.22 0.95 6.60
CA ASN A 687 29.47 1.92 7.42
C ASN A 687 29.42 1.53 8.91
N VAL A 688 29.41 0.22 9.20
CA VAL A 688 29.44 -0.33 10.57
C VAL A 688 30.73 -0.03 11.35
N SER A 689 31.78 0.49 10.69
CA SER A 689 32.98 1.01 11.37
C SER A 689 32.79 2.41 11.96
N THR A 690 31.60 2.99 11.80
CA THR A 690 31.25 4.32 12.32
C THR A 690 29.92 4.26 13.05
N THR A 691 29.54 5.38 13.67
CA THR A 691 28.22 5.58 14.30
C THR A 691 27.22 6.31 13.39
N PHE A 692 27.47 6.36 12.07
CA PHE A 692 26.61 7.09 11.14
C PHE A 692 25.18 6.57 11.08
N ALA A 693 24.98 5.25 11.22
CA ALA A 693 23.63 4.68 11.25
C ALA A 693 22.84 5.18 12.47
N GLN A 694 23.48 5.26 13.63
CA GLN A 694 22.89 5.77 14.87
C GLN A 694 22.62 7.27 14.77
N GLN A 695 23.56 8.02 14.21
CA GLN A 695 23.40 9.46 13.98
C GLN A 695 22.27 9.76 12.98
N ALA A 696 22.06 8.90 11.98
CA ALA A 696 20.95 9.05 11.03
C ALA A 696 19.59 8.83 11.69
N LEU A 697 19.50 7.88 12.64
CA LEU A 697 18.29 7.67 13.41
C LEU A 697 17.99 8.83 14.38
N ALA A 698 19.03 9.51 14.85
CA ALA A 698 18.91 10.66 15.76
C ALA A 698 18.71 12.01 15.05
N ALA A 699 18.97 12.08 13.74
CA ALA A 699 18.79 13.26 12.90
C ALA A 699 17.32 13.46 12.53
#